data_AF-A0A1A7ZBB8-F1
#
_entry.id   AF-A0A1A7ZBB8-F1
#
_cell.length_a   1.000
_cell.length_b   1.000
_cell.length_c   1.000
_cell.angle_alpha   90.00
_cell.angle_beta   90.00
_cell.angle_gamma   90.00
#
_symmetry.space_group_name_H-M   'P 1'
#
loop_
_entity.id
_entity.type
_entity.pdbx_description
1 polymer ?
#
loop_
_entity_poly.entity_id
_entity_poly.type
_entity_poly.pdbx_seq_one_letter_code
_entity_poly.pdbx_strand_id
1 'polypeptide(L)'
;GGRQRLAVKTLPPHQTEVFRAVLEQLRWFAGQQIRNVAAVGGNIMTASPISDLNPVFMAAGCKLTLMDKDTSREVQMDDSFFTGYRKTVVRPQEILVSVHIPYSKKFQFVSAFKQSPRREDDISIVTTAMSVTFAPGTEVVEDIRLSYGGMAPTTVLAKKTANKLLGRQWGEELLQEACLSLAEEMTLDPSAPGGMVTYRRTLTLSLFYKFFLTVLQKLRLQGVGTQEVSSDCVSATEVYQPETPSGIQIYQAVPEGQSQDDVVGRPMMHLSALKQATGEAVYCDDIPLYENELYLVLITSTKAHARILSVDVSAAKRCPGVVCCLFADDVPGSNITGVKQDETVFADGQVSCVGHIIGAVVADTQVHAQRAAKAVKIQYEELQPIVTIQEAIAARSFYEPIRTLQSGDLEAGFKQAQHTLEGEIHIGGQEHFYLETYVTLAVPRGEDGEMELFVSTQSPSDSQCIVAQALGVPANRVLVRVKRMGGGFGGKESRTTALSTVVAVAANKLKRPVRCMLDRDEDMLITGGRHPFYGKYKVGFLNSGKVVALDVSLYSNAGNSTDLSLAIMERALFHMENSYSIPNIRGQGFMCRTNLPSNTAFRGFGGPQGMMVAESWITDVAHSLGRSAEEVRRLNLYVEGEPTPYNQVLHGVTLDRCWDECLSRSGYEQRRAAVDLHNRQNRWTKRGLSVVPTKFGISFTATFLNQAGALVHIYKDGSVLMTHGGTEMGQGLHTKMVQVASRVLGIPSSKIHISETSTNTVANTSPTAASASSDLNGAAVCNACEILLKRLEPFKTKNPRGSWEDWVKAAYFERVNLSANGFFKTPDLGYSFDTNSGRAFNYFSYGVACSEVEIDCLTGAHKNLKTTIVMDVGLSLNPAIDIGQVEGGFMQGLGLFTLEELHYSPQGVLLTRGPGSYKIPAFGDIPKQLTVSLLRDAPNDKAIFASKAVGEPPLFLASSIFYAIKDAIMAARAESGITGPFRLDSPASAERIRIACSDRFTKLCPPAEPGTFRPWSVQV
;
A
#
# COMPACT_ATOMS: atom_id res chain seq x y z
N GLY A 1 -19.14 -26.80 -4.67
CA GLY A 1 -18.98 -26.55 -3.22
C GLY A 1 -19.55 -27.67 -2.34
N GLY A 2 -20.76 -27.51 -1.79
CA GLY A 2 -21.32 -28.40 -0.75
C GLY A 2 -21.39 -29.89 -1.11
N ARG A 3 -21.96 -30.24 -2.28
CA ARG A 3 -22.06 -31.64 -2.74
C ARG A 3 -20.69 -32.32 -2.93
N GLN A 4 -19.69 -31.59 -3.42
CA GLN A 4 -18.33 -32.11 -3.58
C GLN A 4 -17.62 -32.35 -2.25
N ARG A 5 -17.80 -31.46 -1.25
CA ARG A 5 -17.27 -31.69 0.10
C ARG A 5 -17.86 -32.94 0.73
N LEU A 6 -19.16 -33.18 0.54
CA LEU A 6 -19.81 -34.40 1.00
C LEU A 6 -19.21 -35.62 0.29
N ALA A 7 -19.12 -35.58 -1.05
CA ALA A 7 -18.54 -36.67 -1.84
C ALA A 7 -17.09 -37.00 -1.43
N VAL A 8 -16.22 -36.01 -1.19
CA VAL A 8 -14.85 -36.21 -0.71
C VAL A 8 -14.81 -36.89 0.67
N LYS A 9 -15.81 -36.66 1.52
CA LYS A 9 -15.90 -37.29 2.84
C LYS A 9 -16.48 -38.70 2.80
N THR A 10 -17.37 -39.01 1.85
CA THR A 10 -18.15 -40.26 1.85
C THR A 10 -17.67 -41.29 0.83
N LEU A 11 -17.06 -40.87 -0.28
CA LEU A 11 -16.61 -41.77 -1.35
C LEU A 11 -15.16 -42.22 -1.13
N PRO A 12 -14.76 -43.35 -1.73
CA PRO A 12 -13.36 -43.79 -1.71
C PRO A 12 -12.39 -42.71 -2.21
N PRO A 13 -11.18 -42.57 -1.61
CA PRO A 13 -10.23 -41.54 -2.00
C PRO A 13 -9.87 -41.52 -3.49
N HIS A 14 -9.77 -42.70 -4.12
CA HIS A 14 -9.44 -42.81 -5.54
C HIS A 14 -10.54 -42.31 -6.49
N GLN A 15 -11.79 -42.12 -6.02
CA GLN A 15 -12.89 -41.57 -6.82
C GLN A 15 -13.03 -40.04 -6.72
N THR A 16 -12.25 -39.41 -5.84
CA THR A 16 -12.49 -38.02 -5.41
C THR A 16 -11.34 -37.06 -5.73
N GLU A 17 -10.33 -37.49 -6.50
CA GLU A 17 -9.16 -36.66 -6.84
C GLU A 17 -9.56 -35.38 -7.61
N VAL A 18 -10.43 -35.50 -8.62
CA VAL A 18 -10.94 -34.34 -9.39
C VAL A 18 -11.71 -33.38 -8.48
N PHE A 19 -12.52 -33.90 -7.55
CA PHE A 19 -13.26 -33.05 -6.62
C PHE A 19 -12.37 -32.33 -5.62
N ARG A 20 -11.29 -32.96 -5.16
CA ARG A 20 -10.28 -32.30 -4.33
C ARG A 20 -9.60 -31.15 -5.08
N ALA A 21 -9.23 -31.36 -6.35
CA ALA A 21 -8.67 -30.32 -7.20
C ALA A 21 -9.63 -29.13 -7.38
N VAL A 22 -10.93 -29.38 -7.62
CA VAL A 22 -11.94 -28.31 -7.68
C VAL A 22 -12.05 -27.57 -6.35
N LEU A 23 -12.11 -28.29 -5.22
CA LEU A 23 -12.22 -27.68 -3.89
C LEU A 23 -10.98 -26.85 -3.52
N GLU A 24 -9.79 -27.28 -3.96
CA GLU A 24 -8.56 -26.53 -3.77
C GLU A 24 -8.60 -25.19 -4.49
N GLN A 25 -8.95 -25.19 -5.78
CA GLN A 25 -9.09 -23.93 -6.54
C GLN A 25 -10.18 -23.02 -5.97
N LEU A 26 -11.33 -23.58 -5.54
CA LEU A 26 -12.42 -22.81 -4.94
C LEU A 26 -12.06 -22.19 -3.59
N ARG A 27 -11.05 -22.71 -2.88
CA ARG A 27 -10.55 -22.11 -1.63
C ARG A 27 -9.98 -20.72 -1.87
N TRP A 28 -9.28 -20.55 -2.99
CA TRP A 28 -8.56 -19.35 -3.40
C TRP A 28 -9.31 -18.52 -4.45
N PHE A 29 -10.51 -18.95 -4.84
CA PHE A 29 -11.33 -18.26 -5.83
C PHE A 29 -12.10 -17.11 -5.19
N ALA A 30 -11.64 -15.88 -5.39
CA ALA A 30 -12.28 -14.65 -4.93
C ALA A 30 -12.61 -14.63 -3.42
N GLY A 31 -13.49 -13.72 -3.00
CA GLY A 31 -14.14 -13.70 -1.68
C GLY A 31 -15.43 -14.53 -1.60
N GLN A 32 -16.02 -14.60 -0.40
CA GLN A 32 -17.29 -15.29 -0.15
C GLN A 32 -18.45 -14.69 -0.96
N GLN A 33 -18.47 -13.37 -1.09
CA GLN A 33 -19.49 -12.60 -1.80
C GLN A 33 -19.57 -13.03 -3.26
N ILE A 34 -18.43 -13.06 -3.96
CA ILE A 34 -18.35 -13.46 -5.37
C ILE A 34 -18.70 -14.94 -5.54
N ARG A 35 -18.18 -15.83 -4.69
CA ARG A 35 -18.49 -17.27 -4.78
C ARG A 35 -19.98 -17.60 -4.59
N ASN A 36 -20.72 -16.76 -3.86
CA ASN A 36 -22.15 -16.97 -3.63
C ASN A 36 -23.03 -16.60 -4.83
N VAL A 37 -22.54 -15.74 -5.74
CA VAL A 37 -23.31 -15.27 -6.91
C VAL A 37 -22.75 -15.74 -8.25
N ALA A 38 -21.45 -16.09 -8.30
CA ALA A 38 -20.81 -16.55 -9.53
C ALA A 38 -21.30 -17.95 -9.93
N ALA A 39 -21.81 -18.08 -11.15
CA ALA A 39 -22.24 -19.35 -11.71
C ALA A 39 -21.06 -20.12 -12.35
N VAL A 40 -21.03 -21.45 -12.15
CA VAL A 40 -20.04 -22.34 -12.79
C VAL A 40 -20.09 -22.20 -14.32
N GLY A 41 -21.30 -22.18 -14.89
CA GLY A 41 -21.46 -21.98 -16.33
C GLY A 41 -20.93 -20.62 -16.79
N GLY A 42 -21.19 -19.55 -16.02
CA GLY A 42 -20.64 -18.22 -16.29
C GLY A 42 -19.10 -18.21 -16.31
N ASN A 43 -18.45 -18.88 -15.35
CA ASN A 43 -16.99 -18.99 -15.32
C ASN A 43 -16.42 -19.72 -16.57
N ILE A 44 -17.05 -20.82 -16.99
CA ILE A 44 -16.64 -21.57 -18.18
C ILE A 44 -16.84 -20.72 -19.44
N MET A 45 -18.05 -20.16 -19.63
CA MET A 45 -18.41 -19.39 -20.83
C MET A 45 -17.64 -18.08 -20.96
N THR A 46 -17.22 -17.47 -19.84
CA THR A 46 -16.35 -16.28 -19.86
C THR A 46 -15.02 -16.57 -20.55
N ALA A 47 -14.56 -17.83 -20.54
CA ALA A 47 -13.34 -18.28 -21.21
C ALA A 47 -12.13 -17.40 -20.89
N SER A 48 -12.01 -17.02 -19.62
CA SER A 48 -10.88 -16.21 -19.15
C SER A 48 -9.58 -17.03 -19.22
N PRO A 49 -8.47 -16.48 -19.75
CA PRO A 49 -7.20 -17.21 -19.85
C PRO A 49 -6.61 -17.62 -18.51
N ILE A 50 -7.04 -16.95 -17.45
CA ILE A 50 -6.61 -17.08 -16.05
C ILE A 50 -7.70 -17.72 -15.17
N SER A 51 -8.69 -18.40 -15.77
CA SER A 51 -9.70 -19.11 -14.97
C SER A 51 -9.03 -20.18 -14.12
N ASP A 52 -9.37 -20.23 -12.83
CA ASP A 52 -8.87 -21.24 -11.90
C ASP A 52 -9.55 -22.60 -12.06
N LEU A 53 -10.75 -22.66 -12.66
CA LEU A 53 -11.54 -23.89 -12.78
C LEU A 53 -11.42 -24.55 -14.16
N ASN A 54 -11.25 -23.75 -15.22
CA ASN A 54 -11.12 -24.28 -16.58
C ASN A 54 -9.94 -25.25 -16.74
N PRO A 55 -8.74 -25.00 -16.17
CA PRO A 55 -7.66 -25.97 -16.20
C PRO A 55 -8.04 -27.30 -15.54
N VAL A 56 -8.78 -27.25 -14.41
CA VAL A 56 -9.25 -28.47 -13.72
C VAL A 56 -10.20 -29.25 -14.61
N PHE A 57 -11.19 -28.58 -15.20
CA PHE A 57 -12.20 -29.22 -16.03
C PHE A 57 -11.61 -29.80 -17.32
N MET A 58 -10.64 -29.11 -17.92
CA MET A 58 -9.91 -29.57 -19.10
C MET A 58 -8.99 -30.76 -18.79
N ALA A 59 -8.22 -30.70 -17.70
CA ALA A 59 -7.37 -31.81 -17.26
C ALA A 59 -8.18 -33.05 -16.88
N ALA A 60 -9.37 -32.87 -16.31
CA ALA A 60 -10.29 -33.97 -16.01
C ALA A 60 -11.10 -34.46 -17.24
N GLY A 61 -11.07 -33.73 -18.36
CA GLY A 61 -11.85 -34.05 -19.56
C GLY A 61 -13.36 -34.01 -19.32
N CYS A 62 -13.85 -33.02 -18.56
CA CYS A 62 -15.26 -32.89 -18.22
C CYS A 62 -16.14 -32.80 -19.47
N LYS A 63 -17.35 -33.38 -19.42
CA LYS A 63 -18.34 -33.25 -20.49
C LYS A 63 -19.30 -32.11 -20.20
N LEU A 64 -19.65 -31.36 -21.24
CA LEU A 64 -20.54 -30.21 -21.21
C LEU A 64 -21.77 -30.52 -22.05
N THR A 65 -22.94 -30.41 -21.45
CA THR A 65 -24.22 -30.56 -22.16
C THR A 65 -24.65 -29.20 -22.68
N LEU A 66 -24.57 -29.02 -23.99
CA LEU A 66 -25.03 -27.82 -24.69
C LEU A 66 -26.41 -28.09 -25.29
N MET A 67 -27.29 -27.11 -25.23
CA MET A 67 -28.67 -27.24 -25.72
C MET A 67 -29.07 -25.96 -26.44
N ASP A 68 -29.69 -26.11 -27.60
CA ASP A 68 -30.49 -25.05 -28.23
C ASP A 68 -31.98 -25.42 -28.15
N LYS A 69 -32.85 -24.74 -28.91
CA LYS A 69 -34.30 -24.97 -28.84
C LYS A 69 -34.68 -26.40 -29.24
N ASP A 70 -33.97 -27.00 -30.19
CA ASP A 70 -34.40 -28.21 -30.90
C ASP A 70 -33.46 -29.39 -30.66
N THR A 71 -32.23 -29.14 -30.22
CA THR A 71 -31.17 -30.14 -30.11
C THR A 71 -30.37 -30.02 -28.81
N SER A 72 -29.83 -31.16 -28.38
CA SER A 72 -28.88 -31.25 -27.28
C SER A 72 -27.66 -32.03 -27.75
N ARG A 73 -26.46 -31.55 -27.43
CA ARG A 73 -25.21 -32.26 -27.71
C ARG A 73 -24.27 -32.20 -26.53
N GLU A 74 -23.47 -33.24 -26.38
CA GLU A 74 -22.36 -33.24 -25.43
C GLU A 74 -21.07 -32.84 -26.13
N VAL A 75 -20.28 -32.00 -25.47
CA VAL A 75 -18.95 -31.59 -25.91
C VAL A 75 -17.97 -31.87 -24.78
N GLN A 76 -16.82 -32.46 -25.09
CA GLN A 76 -15.75 -32.63 -24.12
C GLN A 76 -14.97 -31.31 -23.98
N MET A 77 -14.65 -30.92 -22.74
CA MET A 77 -13.72 -29.83 -22.51
C MET A 77 -12.29 -30.31 -22.71
N ASP A 78 -11.75 -30.04 -23.88
CA ASP A 78 -10.37 -30.33 -24.29
C ASP A 78 -9.72 -29.08 -24.93
N ASP A 79 -8.61 -29.27 -25.65
CA ASP A 79 -7.89 -28.17 -26.32
C ASP A 79 -8.66 -27.53 -27.49
N SER A 80 -9.72 -28.17 -27.99
CA SER A 80 -10.57 -27.60 -29.02
C SER A 80 -11.67 -26.69 -28.47
N PHE A 81 -12.00 -26.80 -27.18
CA PHE A 81 -13.14 -26.09 -26.59
C PHE A 81 -12.97 -24.56 -26.56
N PHE A 82 -11.77 -24.07 -26.22
CA PHE A 82 -11.46 -22.64 -26.20
C PHE A 82 -10.78 -22.22 -27.51
N THR A 83 -11.57 -21.64 -28.41
CA THR A 83 -11.16 -21.35 -29.80
C THR A 83 -10.41 -20.02 -29.96
N GLY A 84 -10.34 -19.21 -28.90
CA GLY A 84 -9.62 -17.93 -28.89
C GLY A 84 -9.91 -17.13 -27.62
N TYR A 85 -9.32 -15.94 -27.51
CA TYR A 85 -9.49 -15.07 -26.34
C TYR A 85 -10.97 -14.81 -26.05
N ARG A 86 -11.44 -15.28 -24.89
CA ARG A 86 -12.85 -15.21 -24.44
C ARG A 86 -13.86 -15.84 -25.41
N LYS A 87 -13.45 -16.87 -26.16
CA LYS A 87 -14.31 -17.60 -27.12
C LYS A 87 -14.35 -19.09 -26.80
N THR A 88 -15.49 -19.71 -27.10
CA THR A 88 -15.72 -21.15 -26.95
C THR A 88 -16.30 -21.74 -28.25
N VAL A 89 -16.42 -23.07 -28.31
CA VAL A 89 -17.11 -23.79 -29.41
C VAL A 89 -18.64 -23.74 -29.36
N VAL A 90 -19.21 -23.07 -28.35
CA VAL A 90 -20.67 -22.95 -28.16
C VAL A 90 -21.23 -22.04 -29.26
N ARG A 91 -22.29 -22.51 -29.93
CA ARG A 91 -22.96 -21.73 -30.99
C ARG A 91 -23.81 -20.61 -30.37
N PRO A 92 -24.08 -19.51 -31.09
CA PRO A 92 -24.86 -18.38 -30.55
C PRO A 92 -26.26 -18.75 -30.03
N GLN A 93 -26.88 -19.80 -30.57
CA GLN A 93 -28.19 -20.31 -30.14
C GLN A 93 -28.13 -21.35 -29.01
N GLU A 94 -26.93 -21.81 -28.64
CA GLU A 94 -26.74 -22.83 -27.60
C GLU A 94 -26.49 -22.20 -26.24
N ILE A 95 -26.96 -22.87 -25.19
CA ILE A 95 -26.62 -22.59 -23.79
C ILE A 95 -25.97 -23.80 -23.14
N LEU A 96 -25.14 -23.56 -22.12
CA LEU A 96 -24.61 -24.62 -21.26
C LEU A 96 -25.64 -24.99 -20.19
N VAL A 97 -26.13 -26.24 -20.23
CA VAL A 97 -27.13 -26.76 -19.28
C VAL A 97 -26.47 -27.39 -18.07
N SER A 98 -25.44 -28.22 -18.28
CA SER A 98 -24.78 -28.95 -17.20
C SER A 98 -23.33 -29.30 -17.51
N VAL A 99 -22.55 -29.47 -16.44
CA VAL A 99 -21.16 -29.96 -16.48
C VAL A 99 -21.11 -31.31 -15.77
N HIS A 100 -20.68 -32.34 -16.47
CA HIS A 100 -20.38 -33.65 -15.88
C HIS A 100 -18.91 -33.71 -15.48
N ILE A 101 -18.67 -33.64 -14.16
CA ILE A 101 -17.34 -33.81 -13.56
C ILE A 101 -17.17 -35.30 -13.22
N PRO A 102 -16.24 -36.02 -13.88
CA PRO A 102 -16.12 -37.47 -13.70
C PRO A 102 -15.51 -37.81 -12.33
N TYR A 103 -15.83 -39.01 -11.82
CA TYR A 103 -15.02 -39.63 -10.77
C TYR A 103 -13.63 -39.97 -11.32
N SER A 104 -12.60 -39.85 -10.48
CA SER A 104 -11.28 -40.34 -10.82
C SER A 104 -11.21 -41.88 -10.76
N LYS A 105 -10.33 -42.46 -11.59
CA LYS A 105 -10.10 -43.92 -11.64
C LYS A 105 -9.10 -44.36 -10.57
N LYS A 106 -9.06 -45.66 -10.28
CA LYS A 106 -7.96 -46.25 -9.50
C LYS A 106 -6.64 -46.04 -10.25
N PHE A 107 -5.58 -45.63 -9.56
CA PHE A 107 -4.29 -45.20 -10.13
C PHE A 107 -4.34 -43.95 -11.03
N GLN A 108 -5.43 -43.17 -10.97
CA GLN A 108 -5.46 -41.81 -11.50
C GLN A 108 -5.28 -40.82 -10.36
N PHE A 109 -4.39 -39.86 -10.53
CA PHE A 109 -4.12 -38.80 -9.56
C PHE A 109 -4.29 -37.44 -10.19
N VAL A 110 -4.92 -36.53 -9.47
CA VAL A 110 -5.20 -35.18 -9.94
C VAL A 110 -4.82 -34.17 -8.86
N SER A 111 -4.08 -33.13 -9.26
CA SER A 111 -3.78 -31.99 -8.41
C SER A 111 -3.98 -30.69 -9.17
N ALA A 112 -4.36 -29.64 -8.46
CA ALA A 112 -4.45 -28.29 -9.00
C ALA A 112 -3.60 -27.34 -8.15
N PHE A 113 -3.01 -26.35 -8.81
CA PHE A 113 -2.17 -25.34 -8.19
C PHE A 113 -2.50 -23.95 -8.74
N LYS A 114 -2.28 -22.95 -7.89
CA LYS A 114 -2.47 -21.54 -8.21
C LYS A 114 -1.33 -20.73 -7.60
N GLN A 115 -0.81 -19.79 -8.37
CA GLN A 115 0.06 -18.74 -7.88
C GLN A 115 -0.47 -17.38 -8.34
N SER A 116 -0.57 -16.44 -7.41
CA SER A 116 -1.07 -15.08 -7.57
C SER A 116 -0.23 -14.12 -6.70
N PRO A 117 -0.32 -12.78 -6.88
CA PRO A 117 0.40 -11.82 -6.04
C PRO A 117 0.15 -12.01 -4.53
N ARG A 118 -1.11 -12.22 -4.11
CA ARG A 118 -1.49 -12.70 -2.77
C ARG A 118 -2.30 -13.98 -2.82
N ARG A 119 -2.49 -14.67 -1.69
CA ARG A 119 -3.14 -16.00 -1.63
C ARG A 119 -4.65 -15.93 -1.88
N GLU A 120 -5.36 -15.12 -1.12
CA GLU A 120 -6.81 -15.00 -1.20
C GLU A 120 -7.27 -13.86 -2.13
N ASP A 121 -8.45 -14.04 -2.73
CA ASP A 121 -9.14 -13.01 -3.50
C ASP A 121 -8.26 -12.31 -4.55
N ASP A 122 -7.60 -13.13 -5.36
CA ASP A 122 -6.67 -12.64 -6.38
C ASP A 122 -6.75 -13.41 -7.69
N ILE A 123 -6.32 -12.74 -8.76
CA ILE A 123 -6.18 -13.27 -10.11
C ILE A 123 -4.89 -14.08 -10.20
N SER A 124 -4.98 -15.25 -10.84
CA SER A 124 -3.83 -16.13 -11.06
C SER A 124 -2.85 -15.55 -12.06
N ILE A 125 -1.55 -15.58 -11.70
CA ILE A 125 -0.42 -15.36 -12.60
C ILE A 125 -0.25 -16.62 -13.46
N VAL A 126 -0.16 -17.78 -12.79
CA VAL A 126 -0.25 -19.10 -13.42
C VAL A 126 -1.14 -19.97 -12.53
N THR A 127 -2.07 -20.66 -13.17
CA THR A 127 -2.86 -21.73 -12.53
C THR A 127 -2.79 -22.98 -13.40
N THR A 128 -2.79 -24.15 -12.78
CA THR A 128 -2.68 -25.41 -13.50
C THR A 128 -3.47 -26.50 -12.81
N ALA A 129 -3.91 -27.47 -13.61
CA ALA A 129 -4.35 -28.76 -13.10
C ALA A 129 -3.71 -29.86 -13.93
N MET A 130 -3.26 -30.89 -13.23
CA MET A 130 -2.53 -32.01 -13.81
C MET A 130 -3.22 -33.30 -13.42
N SER A 131 -3.43 -34.17 -14.39
CA SER A 131 -3.99 -35.51 -14.21
C SER A 131 -3.02 -36.52 -14.80
N VAL A 132 -2.67 -37.56 -14.05
CA VAL A 132 -1.89 -38.70 -14.54
C VAL A 132 -2.61 -40.00 -14.19
N THR A 133 -2.64 -40.94 -15.13
CA THR A 133 -3.14 -42.30 -14.95
C THR A 133 -2.00 -43.28 -15.20
N PHE A 134 -1.81 -44.22 -14.29
CA PHE A 134 -0.77 -45.26 -14.41
C PHE A 134 -1.35 -46.60 -14.81
N ALA A 135 -0.55 -47.39 -15.54
CA ALA A 135 -0.85 -48.79 -15.76
C ALA A 135 -0.99 -49.50 -14.39
N PRO A 136 -2.04 -50.32 -14.18
CA PRO A 136 -2.40 -50.81 -12.84
C PRO A 136 -1.24 -51.45 -12.06
N GLY A 137 -0.98 -50.93 -10.86
CA GLY A 137 0.06 -51.44 -9.97
C GLY A 137 1.50 -51.12 -10.39
N THR A 138 1.70 -50.26 -11.39
CA THR A 138 3.02 -49.82 -11.88
C THR A 138 3.17 -48.31 -11.76
N GLU A 139 4.36 -47.81 -12.09
CA GLU A 139 4.67 -46.38 -12.24
C GLU A 139 4.77 -45.94 -13.70
N VAL A 140 4.27 -46.75 -14.64
CA VAL A 140 4.30 -46.45 -16.09
C VAL A 140 3.10 -45.59 -16.45
N VAL A 141 3.35 -44.44 -17.07
CA VAL A 141 2.31 -43.47 -17.45
C VAL A 141 1.49 -44.01 -18.63
N GLU A 142 0.17 -44.17 -18.41
CA GLU A 142 -0.80 -44.58 -19.42
C GLU A 142 -1.50 -43.38 -20.07
N ASP A 143 -1.84 -42.36 -19.27
CA ASP A 143 -2.41 -41.09 -19.74
C ASP A 143 -1.93 -39.94 -18.87
N ILE A 144 -1.69 -38.77 -19.47
CA ILE A 144 -1.30 -37.57 -18.75
C ILE A 144 -1.87 -36.32 -19.42
N ARG A 145 -2.43 -35.42 -18.61
CA ARG A 145 -2.99 -34.14 -19.06
C ARG A 145 -2.46 -33.02 -18.16
N LEU A 146 -1.79 -32.05 -18.78
CA LEU A 146 -1.20 -30.91 -18.10
C LEU A 146 -1.86 -29.64 -18.62
N SER A 147 -2.84 -29.11 -17.87
CA SER A 147 -3.59 -27.92 -18.27
C SER A 147 -3.10 -26.68 -17.54
N TYR A 148 -2.95 -25.57 -18.26
CA TYR A 148 -2.44 -24.31 -17.74
C TYR A 148 -3.31 -23.12 -18.13
N GLY A 149 -3.50 -22.20 -17.18
CA GLY A 149 -4.00 -20.84 -17.38
C GLY A 149 -2.89 -19.81 -17.12
N GLY A 150 -3.01 -18.63 -17.72
CA GLY A 150 -2.01 -17.55 -17.63
C GLY A 150 -0.80 -17.70 -18.56
N MET A 151 -0.70 -18.80 -19.30
CA MET A 151 0.38 -19.12 -20.25
C MET A 151 0.02 -18.90 -21.73
N ALA A 152 -1.20 -18.47 -22.03
CA ALA A 152 -1.66 -18.18 -23.38
C ALA A 152 -2.90 -17.27 -23.34
N PRO A 153 -3.41 -16.78 -24.50
CA PRO A 153 -4.70 -16.08 -24.57
C PRO A 153 -5.93 -16.96 -24.26
N THR A 154 -5.75 -18.24 -23.99
CA THR A 154 -6.77 -19.21 -23.57
C THR A 154 -6.18 -20.18 -22.53
N THR A 155 -7.02 -20.99 -21.89
CA THR A 155 -6.54 -22.18 -21.17
C THR A 155 -6.03 -23.21 -22.18
N VAL A 156 -4.86 -23.82 -21.92
CA VAL A 156 -4.17 -24.71 -22.87
C VAL A 156 -3.74 -26.04 -22.24
N LEU A 157 -3.56 -27.07 -23.07
CA LEU A 157 -2.93 -28.35 -22.70
C LEU A 157 -1.50 -28.42 -23.25
N ALA A 158 -0.54 -28.87 -22.43
CA ALA A 158 0.83 -29.17 -22.84
C ALA A 158 0.90 -30.51 -23.61
N LYS A 159 0.28 -30.59 -24.79
CA LYS A 159 0.12 -31.84 -25.55
C LYS A 159 1.45 -32.45 -26.00
N LYS A 160 2.40 -31.63 -26.43
CA LYS A 160 3.71 -32.13 -26.90
C LYS A 160 4.45 -32.80 -25.76
N THR A 161 4.47 -32.14 -24.60
CA THR A 161 5.07 -32.68 -23.39
C THR A 161 4.31 -33.93 -22.93
N ALA A 162 2.98 -33.86 -22.80
CA ALA A 162 2.18 -35.02 -22.40
C ALA A 162 2.46 -36.27 -23.27
N ASN A 163 2.48 -36.11 -24.59
CA ASN A 163 2.77 -37.20 -25.52
C ASN A 163 4.18 -37.79 -25.35
N LYS A 164 5.19 -36.96 -25.04
CA LYS A 164 6.56 -37.45 -24.76
C LYS A 164 6.65 -38.29 -23.49
N LEU A 165 5.76 -38.05 -22.52
CA LEU A 165 5.79 -38.74 -21.22
C LEU A 165 5.01 -40.06 -21.20
N LEU A 166 4.22 -40.36 -22.24
CA LEU A 166 3.47 -41.63 -22.34
C LEU A 166 4.42 -42.82 -22.39
N GLY A 167 4.11 -43.87 -21.61
CA GLY A 167 4.92 -45.08 -21.51
C GLY A 167 6.23 -44.92 -20.72
N ARG A 168 6.56 -43.71 -20.24
CA ARG A 168 7.73 -43.48 -19.38
C ARG A 168 7.40 -43.88 -17.93
N GLN A 169 8.43 -44.23 -17.16
CA GLN A 169 8.33 -44.49 -15.71
C GLN A 169 8.35 -43.19 -14.92
N TRP A 170 7.57 -43.10 -13.83
CA TRP A 170 7.50 -41.92 -12.97
C TRP A 170 8.73 -41.74 -12.06
N GLY A 171 9.85 -41.34 -12.67
CA GLY A 171 11.12 -41.11 -12.00
C GLY A 171 11.85 -39.84 -12.46
N GLU A 172 13.09 -39.68 -12.03
CA GLU A 172 13.90 -38.48 -12.28
C GLU A 172 14.15 -38.19 -13.77
N GLU A 173 14.32 -39.24 -14.59
CA GLU A 173 14.46 -39.09 -16.04
C GLU A 173 13.21 -38.46 -16.68
N LEU A 174 12.02 -38.96 -16.30
CA LEU A 174 10.74 -38.40 -16.75
C LEU A 174 10.60 -36.94 -16.32
N LEU A 175 10.98 -36.62 -15.08
CA LEU A 175 10.94 -35.24 -14.58
C LEU A 175 11.84 -34.31 -15.39
N GLN A 176 13.06 -34.74 -15.73
CA GLN A 176 14.00 -33.96 -16.53
C GLN A 176 13.45 -33.71 -17.94
N GLU A 177 12.93 -34.76 -18.59
CA GLU A 177 12.32 -34.66 -19.92
C GLU A 177 11.08 -33.76 -19.93
N ALA A 178 10.23 -33.90 -18.91
CA ALA A 178 9.06 -33.05 -18.74
C ALA A 178 9.44 -31.58 -18.58
N CYS A 179 10.44 -31.27 -17.74
CA CYS A 179 10.86 -29.89 -17.52
C CYS A 179 11.48 -29.25 -18.77
N LEU A 180 12.33 -29.98 -19.51
CA LEU A 180 12.88 -29.51 -20.78
C LEU A 180 11.79 -29.28 -21.82
N SER A 181 10.89 -30.24 -21.99
CA SER A 181 9.80 -30.13 -22.95
C SER A 181 8.79 -29.04 -22.59
N LEU A 182 8.48 -28.84 -21.30
CA LEU A 182 7.63 -27.75 -20.84
C LEU A 182 8.30 -26.39 -21.06
N ALA A 183 9.60 -26.26 -20.84
CA ALA A 183 10.33 -25.01 -21.06
C ALA A 183 10.31 -24.56 -22.52
N GLU A 184 10.26 -25.52 -23.46
CA GLU A 184 10.10 -25.30 -24.90
C GLU A 184 8.63 -25.02 -25.28
N GLU A 185 7.69 -25.85 -24.81
CA GLU A 185 6.27 -25.78 -25.19
C GLU A 185 5.55 -24.58 -24.58
N MET A 186 5.85 -24.23 -23.33
CA MET A 186 5.25 -23.11 -22.59
C MET A 186 6.07 -21.82 -22.75
N THR A 187 6.56 -21.57 -23.96
CA THR A 187 7.28 -20.33 -24.28
C THR A 187 6.31 -19.16 -24.40
N LEU A 188 6.71 -18.01 -23.86
CA LEU A 188 5.99 -16.75 -23.95
C LEU A 188 6.87 -15.72 -24.64
N ASP A 189 6.27 -14.89 -25.49
CA ASP A 189 6.96 -13.72 -26.05
C ASP A 189 7.39 -12.78 -24.91
N PRO A 190 8.59 -12.19 -24.94
CA PRO A 190 9.03 -11.22 -23.93
C PRO A 190 8.09 -10.02 -23.74
N SER A 191 7.28 -9.68 -24.75
CA SER A 191 6.26 -8.62 -24.72
C SER A 191 4.87 -9.10 -24.27
N ALA A 192 4.73 -10.36 -23.84
CA ALA A 192 3.44 -10.96 -23.52
C ALA A 192 2.65 -10.16 -22.47
N PRO A 193 1.33 -9.96 -22.68
CA PRO A 193 0.47 -9.31 -21.70
C PRO A 193 0.57 -9.94 -20.31
N GLY A 194 0.55 -9.09 -19.29
CA GLY A 194 0.77 -9.46 -17.88
C GLY A 194 2.24 -9.53 -17.47
N GLY A 195 3.20 -9.39 -18.39
CA GLY A 195 4.63 -9.35 -18.06
C GLY A 195 5.12 -10.64 -17.40
N MET A 196 6.06 -10.52 -16.46
CA MET A 196 6.55 -11.61 -15.62
C MET A 196 6.94 -12.90 -16.38
N VAL A 197 7.47 -12.75 -17.59
CA VAL A 197 7.62 -13.86 -18.56
C VAL A 197 8.50 -14.97 -18.00
N THR A 198 9.67 -14.61 -17.48
CA THR A 198 10.60 -15.55 -16.85
C THR A 198 9.93 -16.30 -15.69
N TYR A 199 9.25 -15.57 -14.81
CA TYR A 199 8.58 -16.13 -13.65
C TYR A 199 7.44 -17.08 -14.03
N ARG A 200 6.58 -16.68 -14.97
CA ARG A 200 5.49 -17.52 -15.51
C ARG A 200 6.02 -18.83 -16.10
N ARG A 201 7.09 -18.76 -16.90
CA ARG A 201 7.74 -19.96 -17.46
C ARG A 201 8.29 -20.85 -16.34
N THR A 202 9.03 -20.29 -15.38
CA THR A 202 9.56 -21.05 -14.23
C THR A 202 8.44 -21.72 -13.42
N LEU A 203 7.31 -21.04 -13.21
CA LEU A 203 6.17 -21.62 -12.49
C LEU A 203 5.62 -22.87 -13.18
N THR A 204 5.61 -22.94 -14.52
CA THR A 204 5.12 -24.15 -15.20
C THR A 204 5.92 -25.40 -14.83
N LEU A 205 7.25 -25.27 -14.72
CA LEU A 205 8.18 -26.33 -14.32
C LEU A 205 8.06 -26.61 -12.82
N SER A 206 8.06 -25.58 -11.98
CA SER A 206 8.00 -25.74 -10.53
C SER A 206 6.69 -26.35 -10.04
N LEU A 207 5.56 -26.01 -10.67
CA LEU A 207 4.26 -26.61 -10.35
C LEU A 207 4.18 -28.06 -10.86
N PHE A 208 4.82 -28.39 -12.00
CA PHE A 208 4.97 -29.78 -12.43
C PHE A 208 5.83 -30.58 -11.45
N TYR A 209 6.91 -30.00 -10.94
CA TYR A 209 7.74 -30.65 -9.92
C TYR A 209 6.96 -30.91 -8.62
N LYS A 210 6.15 -29.96 -8.15
CA LYS A 210 5.23 -30.19 -7.02
C LYS A 210 4.26 -31.33 -7.30
N PHE A 211 3.70 -31.39 -8.51
CA PHE A 211 2.84 -32.50 -8.93
C PHE A 211 3.58 -33.83 -8.90
N PHE A 212 4.80 -33.88 -9.45
CA PHE A 212 5.66 -35.05 -9.47
C PHE A 212 5.90 -35.63 -8.08
N LEU A 213 6.32 -34.79 -7.11
CA LEU A 213 6.54 -35.21 -5.73
C LEU A 213 5.24 -35.68 -5.05
N THR A 214 4.13 -34.98 -5.29
CA THR A 214 2.82 -35.33 -4.73
C THR A 214 2.38 -36.72 -5.22
N VAL A 215 2.59 -37.02 -6.51
CA VAL A 215 2.23 -38.30 -7.11
C VAL A 215 3.12 -39.43 -6.59
N LEU A 216 4.43 -39.20 -6.41
CA LEU A 216 5.33 -40.19 -5.80
C LEU A 216 4.85 -40.63 -4.42
N GLN A 217 4.47 -39.68 -3.56
CA GLN A 217 3.92 -40.00 -2.24
C GLN A 217 2.62 -40.82 -2.35
N LYS A 218 1.72 -40.44 -3.26
CA LYS A 218 0.44 -41.13 -3.44
C LYS A 218 0.59 -42.54 -4.02
N LEU A 219 1.53 -42.76 -4.96
CA LEU A 219 1.85 -44.08 -5.51
C LEU A 219 2.38 -45.02 -4.42
N ARG A 220 3.28 -44.52 -3.58
CA ARG A 220 3.81 -45.28 -2.46
C ARG A 220 2.74 -45.65 -1.43
N LEU A 221 1.84 -44.72 -1.10
CA LEU A 221 0.68 -44.99 -0.23
C LEU A 221 -0.26 -46.07 -0.81
N GLN A 222 -0.23 -46.30 -2.12
CA GLN A 222 -0.95 -47.38 -2.79
C GLN A 222 -0.14 -48.68 -2.92
N GLY A 223 1.06 -48.75 -2.36
CA GLY A 223 1.91 -49.95 -2.35
C GLY A 223 2.69 -50.18 -3.65
N VAL A 224 2.80 -49.17 -4.53
CA VAL A 224 3.65 -49.25 -5.72
C VAL A 224 5.11 -49.01 -5.31
N GLY A 225 6.03 -49.87 -5.77
CA GLY A 225 7.45 -49.81 -5.44
C GLY A 225 8.20 -48.69 -6.17
N THR A 226 7.87 -47.43 -5.86
CA THR A 226 8.47 -46.23 -6.47
C THR A 226 9.59 -45.64 -5.62
N GLN A 227 10.35 -44.71 -6.21
CA GLN A 227 11.32 -43.91 -5.47
C GLN A 227 10.65 -43.14 -4.30
N GLU A 228 11.35 -43.09 -3.17
CA GLU A 228 10.93 -42.30 -2.00
C GLU A 228 11.25 -40.82 -2.21
N VAL A 229 10.29 -39.94 -1.84
CA VAL A 229 10.54 -38.51 -1.76
C VAL A 229 11.49 -38.26 -0.60
N SER A 230 12.63 -37.65 -0.89
CA SER A 230 13.61 -37.26 0.14
C SER A 230 12.94 -36.42 1.23
N SER A 231 13.34 -36.63 2.49
CA SER A 231 12.71 -36.00 3.65
C SER A 231 12.75 -34.48 3.59
N ASP A 232 13.81 -33.90 3.02
CA ASP A 232 13.99 -32.47 2.82
C ASP A 232 13.10 -31.85 1.72
N CYS A 233 12.48 -32.70 0.90
CA CYS A 233 11.60 -32.29 -0.19
C CYS A 233 10.11 -32.43 0.14
N VAL A 234 9.76 -33.05 1.30
CA VAL A 234 8.37 -33.31 1.69
C VAL A 234 7.55 -32.02 1.80
N SER A 235 8.14 -30.94 2.32
CA SER A 235 7.46 -29.64 2.46
C SER A 235 6.97 -29.04 1.15
N ALA A 236 7.54 -29.43 -0.01
CA ALA A 236 7.05 -29.00 -1.32
C ALA A 236 5.65 -29.54 -1.68
N THR A 237 5.23 -30.63 -1.02
CA THR A 237 3.94 -31.32 -1.25
C THR A 237 2.84 -30.88 -0.28
N GLU A 238 3.19 -30.09 0.74
CA GLU A 238 2.22 -29.66 1.74
C GLU A 238 1.19 -28.70 1.16
N VAL A 239 -0.08 -28.98 1.47
CA VAL A 239 -1.18 -28.08 1.12
C VAL A 239 -1.29 -27.02 2.20
N TYR A 240 -1.30 -25.75 1.81
CA TYR A 240 -1.47 -24.64 2.74
C TYR A 240 -2.78 -24.80 3.53
N GLN A 241 -2.71 -24.62 4.85
CA GLN A 241 -3.87 -24.55 5.73
C GLN A 241 -3.95 -23.14 6.34
N PRO A 242 -5.10 -22.44 6.21
CA PRO A 242 -5.31 -21.18 6.92
C PRO A 242 -5.27 -21.42 8.44
N GLU A 243 -4.52 -20.57 9.14
CA GLU A 243 -4.48 -20.56 10.60
C GLU A 243 -5.18 -19.30 11.12
N THR A 244 -5.73 -19.38 12.33
CA THR A 244 -6.34 -18.21 12.97
C THR A 244 -5.23 -17.31 13.52
N PRO A 245 -5.18 -16.02 13.15
CA PRO A 245 -4.18 -15.10 13.66
C PRO A 245 -4.41 -14.82 15.15
N SER A 246 -3.35 -14.51 15.89
CA SER A 246 -3.38 -14.08 17.29
C SER A 246 -2.57 -12.80 17.51
N GLY A 247 -3.05 -11.96 18.43
CA GLY A 247 -2.47 -10.65 18.73
C GLY A 247 -2.26 -10.45 20.23
N ILE A 248 -1.18 -9.76 20.61
CA ILE A 248 -0.92 -9.32 21.99
C ILE A 248 -0.56 -7.83 21.95
N GLN A 249 -1.29 -7.02 22.70
CA GLN A 249 -1.04 -5.59 22.86
C GLN A 249 -0.61 -5.29 24.29
N ILE A 250 0.51 -4.57 24.46
CA ILE A 250 1.09 -4.22 25.76
C ILE A 250 1.29 -2.71 25.83
N TYR A 251 0.79 -2.10 26.90
CA TYR A 251 0.91 -0.67 27.15
C TYR A 251 0.94 -0.38 28.66
N GLN A 252 1.32 0.85 29.02
CA GLN A 252 1.32 1.31 30.41
C GLN A 252 -0.07 1.74 30.84
N ALA A 253 -0.56 1.21 31.97
CA ALA A 253 -1.79 1.70 32.59
C ALA A 253 -1.60 3.11 33.15
N VAL A 254 -2.69 3.88 33.24
CA VAL A 254 -2.67 5.21 33.86
C VAL A 254 -2.31 5.11 35.36
N PRO A 255 -1.72 6.17 35.96
CA PRO A 255 -1.39 6.20 37.38
C PRO A 255 -2.58 5.90 38.30
N GLU A 256 -2.31 5.23 39.42
CA GLU A 256 -3.30 4.99 40.45
C GLU A 256 -3.81 6.32 41.04
N GLY A 257 -5.12 6.46 41.20
CA GLY A 257 -5.74 7.70 41.68
C GLY A 257 -5.99 8.77 40.61
N GLN A 258 -5.60 8.56 39.34
CA GLN A 258 -6.04 9.45 38.24
C GLN A 258 -7.58 9.46 38.16
N SER A 259 -8.17 10.67 38.13
CA SER A 259 -9.63 10.86 38.04
C SER A 259 -10.23 10.05 36.88
N GLN A 260 -11.48 9.60 37.04
CA GLN A 260 -12.23 8.93 35.96
C GLN A 260 -12.57 9.90 34.82
N ASP A 261 -12.80 11.17 35.15
CA ASP A 261 -13.04 12.22 34.14
C ASP A 261 -11.75 12.62 33.42
N ASP A 262 -10.59 12.34 34.01
CA ASP A 262 -9.32 12.45 33.31
C ASP A 262 -9.08 11.20 32.46
N VAL A 263 -9.46 11.33 31.19
CA VAL A 263 -9.43 10.24 30.21
C VAL A 263 -8.12 10.16 29.40
N VAL A 264 -7.14 11.03 29.61
CA VAL A 264 -5.85 10.96 28.89
C VAL A 264 -5.06 9.74 29.39
N GLY A 265 -4.46 9.00 28.45
CA GLY A 265 -3.77 7.74 28.71
C GLY A 265 -4.69 6.52 28.83
N ARG A 266 -6.02 6.71 28.80
CA ARG A 266 -7.00 5.61 28.81
C ARG A 266 -7.31 5.16 27.37
N PRO A 267 -7.62 3.87 27.14
CA PRO A 267 -7.97 3.33 25.82
C PRO A 267 -9.41 3.71 25.42
N MET A 268 -9.67 5.02 25.27
CA MET A 268 -10.99 5.51 24.88
C MET A 268 -11.29 5.10 23.44
N MET A 269 -12.47 4.52 23.21
CA MET A 269 -12.94 4.18 21.86
C MET A 269 -13.03 5.43 21.00
N HIS A 270 -12.70 5.28 19.71
CA HIS A 270 -12.88 6.36 18.73
C HIS A 270 -14.32 6.89 18.75
N LEU A 271 -14.51 8.21 18.87
CA LEU A 271 -15.83 8.85 19.10
C LEU A 271 -16.87 8.56 17.99
N SER A 272 -16.43 8.17 16.79
CA SER A 272 -17.31 7.79 15.68
C SER A 272 -17.36 6.29 15.41
N ALA A 273 -16.70 5.43 16.19
CA ALA A 273 -16.61 3.98 15.92
C ALA A 273 -17.99 3.31 15.80
N LEU A 274 -18.90 3.59 16.75
CA LEU A 274 -20.25 3.01 16.70
C LEU A 274 -21.02 3.51 15.47
N LYS A 275 -20.90 4.80 15.14
CA LYS A 275 -21.50 5.39 13.93
C LYS A 275 -20.96 4.77 12.64
N GLN A 276 -19.67 4.43 12.63
CA GLN A 276 -19.06 3.71 11.50
C GLN A 276 -19.60 2.28 11.40
N ALA A 277 -19.75 1.59 12.53
CA ALA A 277 -20.27 0.22 12.55
C ALA A 277 -21.75 0.12 12.13
N THR A 278 -22.56 1.15 12.38
CA THR A 278 -23.99 1.18 12.04
C THR A 278 -24.30 1.85 10.70
N GLY A 279 -23.33 2.50 10.06
CA GLY A 279 -23.54 3.27 8.83
C GLY A 279 -24.13 4.67 9.04
N GLU A 280 -24.17 5.17 10.28
CA GLU A 280 -24.65 6.52 10.62
C GLU A 280 -23.57 7.61 10.44
N ALA A 281 -22.30 7.22 10.27
CA ALA A 281 -21.21 8.15 10.02
C ALA A 281 -21.28 8.69 8.58
N VAL A 282 -21.76 9.92 8.43
CA VAL A 282 -21.84 10.61 7.12
C VAL A 282 -20.45 10.96 6.58
N TYR A 283 -20.05 10.35 5.47
CA TYR A 283 -18.93 10.76 4.62
C TYR A 283 -19.39 11.77 3.56
N CYS A 284 -18.49 12.26 2.70
CA CYS A 284 -18.84 13.39 1.82
C CYS A 284 -19.94 13.04 0.80
N ASP A 285 -19.89 11.83 0.19
CA ASP A 285 -20.94 11.38 -0.75
C ASP A 285 -22.25 10.96 -0.04
N ASP A 286 -22.21 10.72 1.27
CA ASP A 286 -23.40 10.39 2.05
C ASP A 286 -24.27 11.63 2.34
N ILE A 287 -23.77 12.85 2.04
CA ILE A 287 -24.54 14.08 2.17
C ILE A 287 -25.77 14.00 1.26
N PRO A 288 -27.00 14.22 1.77
CA PRO A 288 -28.21 14.18 0.96
C PRO A 288 -28.14 15.10 -0.25
N LEU A 289 -28.71 14.65 -1.37
CA LEU A 289 -28.75 15.41 -2.62
C LEU A 289 -29.59 16.68 -2.47
N TYR A 290 -29.08 17.79 -3.00
CA TYR A 290 -29.92 18.95 -3.29
C TYR A 290 -30.86 18.65 -4.47
N GLU A 291 -32.07 19.23 -4.46
CA GLU A 291 -33.08 18.98 -5.51
C GLU A 291 -32.57 19.29 -6.93
N ASN A 292 -31.74 20.32 -7.07
CA ASN A 292 -31.18 20.76 -8.35
C ASN A 292 -29.68 20.43 -8.49
N GLU A 293 -29.16 19.49 -7.71
CA GLU A 293 -27.76 19.04 -7.80
C GLU A 293 -27.45 18.40 -9.16
N LEU A 294 -26.20 18.51 -9.60
CA LEU A 294 -25.69 17.90 -10.83
C LEU A 294 -24.47 17.03 -10.54
N TYR A 295 -24.20 16.09 -11.43
CA TYR A 295 -23.04 15.22 -11.38
C TYR A 295 -22.00 15.62 -12.42
N LEU A 296 -20.74 15.58 -12.04
CA LEU A 296 -19.59 15.86 -12.90
C LEU A 296 -18.75 14.59 -13.10
N VAL A 297 -18.25 14.41 -14.32
CA VAL A 297 -17.25 13.38 -14.67
C VAL A 297 -16.11 14.03 -15.45
N LEU A 298 -14.88 13.63 -15.16
CA LEU A 298 -13.68 14.20 -15.77
C LEU A 298 -13.44 13.63 -17.17
N ILE A 299 -12.83 14.44 -18.03
CA ILE A 299 -12.26 14.04 -19.31
C ILE A 299 -10.75 14.10 -19.16
N THR A 300 -10.08 12.96 -19.16
CA THR A 300 -8.63 12.86 -18.90
C THR A 300 -7.84 12.45 -20.14
N SER A 301 -6.58 12.86 -20.18
CA SER A 301 -5.62 12.45 -21.19
C SER A 301 -5.47 10.94 -21.28
N THR A 302 -5.45 10.42 -22.51
CA THR A 302 -5.08 9.03 -22.82
C THR A 302 -3.62 8.88 -23.27
N LYS A 303 -2.84 9.97 -23.28
CA LYS A 303 -1.44 10.03 -23.74
C LYS A 303 -0.53 10.58 -22.65
N ALA A 304 0.65 9.98 -22.48
CA ALA A 304 1.61 10.45 -21.48
C ALA A 304 2.20 11.81 -21.84
N HIS A 305 2.44 12.08 -23.13
CA HIS A 305 2.98 13.36 -23.58
C HIS A 305 2.46 13.65 -24.99
N ALA A 306 1.67 14.70 -25.17
CA ALA A 306 1.11 15.03 -26.49
C ALA A 306 0.60 16.48 -26.55
N ARG A 307 0.58 17.06 -27.76
CA ARG A 307 -0.22 18.28 -28.01
C ARG A 307 -1.67 17.93 -28.27
N ILE A 308 -2.59 18.76 -27.77
CA ILE A 308 -4.03 18.64 -28.03
C ILE A 308 -4.31 19.40 -29.34
N LEU A 309 -4.70 18.69 -30.39
CA LEU A 309 -5.01 19.30 -31.69
C LEU A 309 -6.46 19.79 -31.76
N SER A 310 -7.39 19.00 -31.22
CA SER A 310 -8.81 19.35 -31.15
C SER A 310 -9.56 18.50 -30.13
N VAL A 311 -10.67 19.06 -29.61
CA VAL A 311 -11.61 18.38 -28.73
C VAL A 311 -13.03 18.50 -29.32
N ASP A 312 -13.63 17.38 -29.73
CA ASP A 312 -15.00 17.32 -30.24
C ASP A 312 -15.96 16.76 -29.18
N VAL A 313 -16.87 17.63 -28.73
CA VAL A 313 -17.92 17.33 -27.74
C VAL A 313 -19.31 17.12 -28.36
N SER A 314 -19.43 17.12 -29.69
CA SER A 314 -20.72 17.09 -30.38
C SER A 314 -21.55 15.85 -30.03
N ALA A 315 -20.92 14.70 -29.87
CA ALA A 315 -21.59 13.46 -29.46
C ALA A 315 -22.00 13.51 -27.98
N ALA A 316 -21.13 14.00 -27.09
CA ALA A 316 -21.42 14.15 -25.67
C ALA A 316 -22.62 15.08 -25.44
N LYS A 317 -22.71 16.21 -26.14
CA LYS A 317 -23.84 17.16 -26.04
C LYS A 317 -25.19 16.58 -26.47
N ARG A 318 -25.21 15.50 -27.25
CA ARG A 318 -26.45 14.81 -27.65
C ARG A 318 -26.85 13.71 -26.67
N CYS A 319 -26.01 13.37 -25.69
CA CYS A 319 -26.37 12.39 -24.68
C CYS A 319 -27.48 12.95 -23.76
N PRO A 320 -28.42 12.09 -23.31
CA PRO A 320 -29.45 12.49 -22.36
C PRO A 320 -28.86 13.12 -21.09
N GLY A 321 -29.53 14.12 -20.55
CA GLY A 321 -29.21 14.72 -19.25
C GLY A 321 -27.96 15.61 -19.20
N VAL A 322 -27.19 15.72 -20.29
CA VAL A 322 -25.99 16.55 -20.33
C VAL A 322 -26.37 18.03 -20.29
N VAL A 323 -25.77 18.76 -19.35
CA VAL A 323 -25.97 20.20 -19.16
C VAL A 323 -24.89 20.99 -19.88
N CYS A 324 -23.61 20.66 -19.67
CA CYS A 324 -22.49 21.29 -20.36
C CYS A 324 -21.21 20.44 -20.35
N CYS A 325 -20.25 20.85 -21.18
CA CYS A 325 -18.85 20.43 -21.08
C CYS A 325 -18.02 21.66 -20.68
N LEU A 326 -16.96 21.44 -19.90
CA LEU A 326 -16.07 22.47 -19.37
C LEU A 326 -14.63 22.24 -19.80
N PHE A 327 -13.91 23.32 -20.10
CA PHE A 327 -12.50 23.34 -20.50
C PHE A 327 -11.76 24.53 -19.89
N ALA A 328 -10.48 24.73 -20.24
CA ALA A 328 -9.63 25.80 -19.72
C ALA A 328 -10.26 27.20 -19.79
N ASP A 329 -10.93 27.55 -20.90
CA ASP A 329 -11.59 28.85 -21.11
C ASP A 329 -12.77 29.10 -20.16
N ASP A 330 -13.28 28.07 -19.49
CA ASP A 330 -14.38 28.18 -18.53
C ASP A 330 -13.92 28.52 -17.11
N VAL A 331 -12.61 28.55 -16.86
CA VAL A 331 -12.04 28.94 -15.57
C VAL A 331 -12.07 30.47 -15.46
N PRO A 332 -12.90 31.05 -14.57
CA PRO A 332 -13.11 32.50 -14.53
C PRO A 332 -11.93 33.27 -13.89
N GLY A 333 -11.11 32.61 -13.06
CA GLY A 333 -9.93 33.16 -12.42
C GLY A 333 -8.65 32.67 -13.11
N SER A 334 -7.83 31.93 -12.37
CA SER A 334 -6.58 31.36 -12.90
C SER A 334 -6.73 29.88 -13.23
N ASN A 335 -6.35 29.49 -14.45
CA ASN A 335 -6.18 28.08 -14.81
C ASN A 335 -4.87 27.49 -14.24
N ILE A 336 -3.94 28.32 -13.73
CA ILE A 336 -2.70 27.88 -13.07
C ILE A 336 -3.03 27.51 -11.62
N THR A 337 -2.55 26.34 -11.19
CA THR A 337 -2.85 25.75 -9.87
C THR A 337 -1.67 24.91 -9.35
N GLY A 338 -1.89 24.21 -8.24
CA GLY A 338 -0.91 23.32 -7.60
C GLY A 338 -0.05 24.04 -6.57
N VAL A 339 0.62 23.26 -5.71
CA VAL A 339 1.40 23.76 -4.57
C VAL A 339 2.50 24.74 -5.00
N LYS A 340 3.08 24.53 -6.19
CA LYS A 340 4.13 25.37 -6.79
C LYS A 340 3.66 26.21 -7.96
N GLN A 341 2.34 26.27 -8.21
CA GLN A 341 1.76 27.01 -9.34
C GLN A 341 2.32 26.54 -10.70
N ASP A 342 2.58 25.23 -10.81
CA ASP A 342 3.15 24.55 -11.98
C ASP A 342 2.21 23.46 -12.57
N GLU A 343 0.93 23.51 -12.19
CA GLU A 343 -0.15 22.64 -12.69
C GLU A 343 -1.27 23.46 -13.33
N THR A 344 -2.20 22.78 -13.98
CA THR A 344 -3.40 23.39 -14.58
C THR A 344 -4.69 22.77 -14.04
N VAL A 345 -5.74 23.58 -13.86
CA VAL A 345 -7.10 23.07 -13.55
C VAL A 345 -7.60 22.21 -14.71
N PHE A 346 -7.47 22.72 -15.93
CA PHE A 346 -7.65 21.97 -17.18
C PHE A 346 -6.44 22.16 -18.09
N ALA A 347 -5.97 21.06 -18.68
CA ALA A 347 -4.87 21.08 -19.65
C ALA A 347 -5.21 22.00 -20.83
N ASP A 348 -4.25 22.86 -21.18
CA ASP A 348 -4.36 23.80 -22.30
C ASP A 348 -3.21 23.57 -23.30
N GLY A 349 -3.57 23.27 -24.55
CA GLY A 349 -2.65 22.98 -25.65
C GLY A 349 -1.82 21.68 -25.56
N GLN A 350 -1.49 21.19 -24.36
CA GLN A 350 -0.60 20.04 -24.17
C GLN A 350 -0.96 19.22 -22.92
N VAL A 351 -0.78 17.90 -23.01
CA VAL A 351 -0.88 16.97 -21.88
C VAL A 351 0.50 16.42 -21.51
N SER A 352 0.75 16.27 -20.21
CA SER A 352 2.04 15.87 -19.66
C SER A 352 2.02 14.56 -18.87
N CYS A 353 0.85 13.92 -18.72
CA CYS A 353 0.70 12.54 -18.25
C CYS A 353 -0.62 11.93 -18.73
N VAL A 354 -0.73 10.59 -18.68
CA VAL A 354 -2.03 9.92 -18.77
C VAL A 354 -2.80 10.22 -17.49
N GLY A 355 -4.07 10.59 -17.59
CA GLY A 355 -4.85 11.07 -16.43
C GLY A 355 -4.89 12.60 -16.29
N HIS A 356 -4.04 13.35 -17.02
CA HIS A 356 -4.09 14.82 -16.99
C HIS A 356 -5.48 15.32 -17.39
N ILE A 357 -6.13 16.12 -16.53
CA ILE A 357 -7.52 16.54 -16.73
C ILE A 357 -7.57 17.55 -17.87
N ILE A 358 -8.28 17.24 -18.95
CA ILE A 358 -8.46 18.09 -20.13
C ILE A 358 -9.75 18.91 -20.01
N GLY A 359 -10.78 18.32 -19.42
CA GLY A 359 -12.09 18.95 -19.28
C GLY A 359 -13.01 18.16 -18.35
N ALA A 360 -14.28 18.52 -18.35
CA ALA A 360 -15.31 17.78 -17.60
C ALA A 360 -16.66 17.80 -18.33
N VAL A 361 -17.50 16.80 -18.06
CA VAL A 361 -18.91 16.77 -18.46
C VAL A 361 -19.78 16.87 -17.21
N VAL A 362 -20.80 17.72 -17.27
CA VAL A 362 -21.80 17.87 -16.21
C VAL A 362 -23.16 17.41 -16.71
N ALA A 363 -23.85 16.56 -15.95
CA ALA A 363 -25.16 16.00 -16.27
C ALA A 363 -26.07 15.89 -15.04
N ASP A 364 -27.35 15.60 -15.27
CA ASP A 364 -28.37 15.37 -14.22
C ASP A 364 -28.13 14.11 -13.37
N THR A 365 -27.41 13.13 -13.89
CA THR A 365 -27.06 11.88 -13.20
C THR A 365 -25.61 11.48 -13.49
N GLN A 366 -24.98 10.78 -12.56
CA GLN A 366 -23.62 10.25 -12.72
C GLN A 366 -23.51 9.37 -13.98
N VAL A 367 -24.49 8.49 -14.22
CA VAL A 367 -24.49 7.57 -15.37
C VAL A 367 -24.54 8.34 -16.71
N HIS A 368 -25.32 9.42 -16.78
CA HIS A 368 -25.36 10.27 -17.98
C HIS A 368 -24.02 10.99 -18.20
N ALA A 369 -23.42 11.56 -17.16
CA ALA A 369 -22.11 12.21 -17.24
C ALA A 369 -21.02 11.22 -17.71
N GLN A 370 -20.99 10.00 -17.15
CA GLN A 370 -20.01 8.96 -17.52
C GLN A 370 -20.15 8.51 -18.98
N ARG A 371 -21.38 8.30 -19.46
CA ARG A 371 -21.63 7.93 -20.87
C ARG A 371 -21.20 9.05 -21.81
N ALA A 372 -21.52 10.29 -21.46
CA ALA A 372 -21.18 11.45 -22.27
C ALA A 372 -19.69 11.75 -22.30
N ALA A 373 -18.97 11.62 -21.18
CA ALA A 373 -17.51 11.77 -21.13
C ALA A 373 -16.79 10.80 -22.08
N LYS A 374 -17.25 9.54 -22.14
CA LYS A 374 -16.73 8.53 -23.09
C LYS A 374 -17.00 8.84 -24.56
N ALA A 375 -17.97 9.72 -24.85
CA ALA A 375 -18.31 10.12 -26.22
C ALA A 375 -17.47 11.30 -26.74
N VAL A 376 -16.70 11.97 -25.86
CA VAL A 376 -15.79 13.06 -26.25
C VAL A 376 -14.63 12.49 -27.05
N LYS A 377 -14.32 13.11 -28.20
CA LYS A 377 -13.20 12.71 -29.06
C LYS A 377 -12.09 13.75 -28.97
N ILE A 378 -10.87 13.29 -28.73
CA ILE A 378 -9.69 14.14 -28.62
C ILE A 378 -8.66 13.68 -29.63
N GLN A 379 -8.16 14.63 -30.41
CA GLN A 379 -7.06 14.38 -31.35
C GLN A 379 -5.75 14.85 -30.73
N TYR A 380 -4.74 13.98 -30.77
CA TYR A 380 -3.43 14.22 -30.18
C TYR A 380 -2.32 14.18 -31.25
N GLU A 381 -1.30 15.01 -31.08
CA GLU A 381 0.02 14.82 -31.68
C GLU A 381 0.95 14.28 -30.57
N GLU A 382 1.32 13.00 -30.63
CA GLU A 382 2.13 12.37 -29.58
C GLU A 382 3.58 12.89 -29.59
N LEU A 383 4.10 13.18 -28.40
CA LEU A 383 5.49 13.56 -28.14
C LEU A 383 6.18 12.41 -27.41
N GLN A 384 7.51 12.33 -27.50
CA GLN A 384 8.26 11.31 -26.79
C GLN A 384 8.14 11.50 -25.26
N PRO A 385 7.64 10.51 -24.50
CA PRO A 385 7.55 10.60 -23.05
C PRO A 385 8.85 10.17 -22.37
N ILE A 386 9.11 10.72 -21.18
CA ILE A 386 10.07 10.22 -20.18
C ILE A 386 9.24 9.52 -19.10
N VAL A 387 9.42 8.21 -18.87
CA VAL A 387 8.54 7.43 -17.98
C VAL A 387 9.28 6.97 -16.73
N THR A 388 10.52 6.50 -16.88
CA THR A 388 11.33 5.91 -15.79
C THR A 388 12.34 6.89 -15.21
N ILE A 389 12.80 6.62 -13.98
CA ILE A 389 13.93 7.33 -13.36
C ILE A 389 15.18 7.28 -14.27
N GLN A 390 15.49 6.12 -14.86
CA GLN A 390 16.65 5.94 -15.74
C GLN A 390 16.59 6.87 -16.96
N GLU A 391 15.43 7.00 -17.59
CA GLU A 391 15.22 7.91 -18.72
C GLU A 391 15.37 9.37 -18.29
N ALA A 392 14.84 9.74 -17.12
CA ALA A 392 14.98 11.09 -16.59
C ALA A 392 16.45 11.44 -16.28
N ILE A 393 17.22 10.50 -15.71
CA ILE A 393 18.66 10.66 -15.48
C ILE A 393 19.40 10.87 -16.80
N ALA A 394 19.12 10.03 -17.81
CA ALA A 394 19.75 10.13 -19.12
C ALA A 394 19.43 11.47 -19.83
N ALA A 395 18.19 11.95 -19.70
CA ALA A 395 17.73 13.22 -20.25
C ALA A 395 18.08 14.46 -19.40
N ARG A 396 18.64 14.26 -18.19
CA ARG A 396 18.82 15.32 -17.18
C ARG A 396 17.52 16.10 -16.88
N SER A 397 16.41 15.37 -16.86
CA SER A 397 15.06 15.90 -16.59
C SER A 397 14.79 15.91 -15.10
N PHE A 398 15.15 17.00 -14.42
CA PHE A 398 14.99 17.16 -12.97
C PHE A 398 14.23 18.45 -12.62
N TYR A 399 13.54 18.42 -11.48
CA TYR A 399 13.14 19.64 -10.79
C TYR A 399 14.29 20.14 -9.91
N GLU A 400 14.44 21.46 -9.82
CA GLU A 400 15.42 22.13 -8.97
C GLU A 400 14.79 22.55 -7.62
N PRO A 401 15.59 22.73 -6.55
CA PRO A 401 17.03 22.48 -6.48
C PRO A 401 17.37 21.00 -6.24
N ILE A 402 18.53 20.56 -6.74
CA ILE A 402 19.18 19.32 -6.25
C ILE A 402 19.67 19.54 -4.81
N ARG A 403 19.20 18.70 -3.87
CA ARG A 403 19.57 18.81 -2.45
C ARG A 403 20.81 17.99 -2.14
N THR A 404 21.73 18.57 -1.37
CA THR A 404 22.90 17.86 -0.83
C THR A 404 22.95 18.03 0.68
N LEU A 405 23.26 16.95 1.39
CA LEU A 405 23.52 16.93 2.82
C LEU A 405 24.89 16.28 3.04
N GLN A 406 25.78 16.93 3.79
CA GLN A 406 27.12 16.39 4.04
C GLN A 406 27.60 16.70 5.45
N SER A 407 28.19 15.70 6.11
CA SER A 407 28.86 15.85 7.40
C SER A 407 30.15 15.01 7.43
N GLY A 408 31.16 15.49 8.14
CA GLY A 408 32.50 14.89 8.18
C GLY A 408 33.31 15.05 6.88
N ASP A 409 34.36 14.25 6.76
CA ASP A 409 35.26 14.19 5.60
C ASP A 409 35.12 12.84 4.91
N LEU A 410 34.38 12.83 3.80
CA LEU A 410 34.08 11.61 3.05
C LEU A 410 35.33 10.93 2.50
N GLU A 411 36.33 11.70 2.04
CA GLU A 411 37.57 11.14 1.50
C GLU A 411 38.41 10.50 2.59
N ALA A 412 38.54 11.17 3.74
CA ALA A 412 39.23 10.61 4.90
C ALA A 412 38.53 9.34 5.41
N GLY A 413 37.20 9.33 5.47
CA GLY A 413 36.41 8.16 5.87
C GLY A 413 36.64 6.95 4.95
N PHE A 414 36.66 7.14 3.63
CA PHE A 414 36.95 6.03 2.69
C PHE A 414 38.41 5.57 2.74
N LYS A 415 39.37 6.47 3.04
CA LYS A 415 40.77 6.08 3.27
C LYS A 415 40.95 5.27 4.56
N GLN A 416 40.13 5.53 5.59
CA GLN A 416 40.12 4.77 6.85
C GLN A 416 39.43 3.42 6.72
N ALA A 417 38.46 3.30 5.81
CA ALA A 417 37.72 2.08 5.60
C ALA A 417 38.64 0.91 5.19
N GLN A 418 38.41 -0.27 5.77
CA GLN A 418 39.14 -1.49 5.40
C GLN A 418 38.50 -2.18 4.21
N HIS A 419 37.18 -1.99 4.05
CA HIS A 419 36.38 -2.50 2.95
C HIS A 419 35.52 -1.39 2.37
N THR A 420 35.24 -1.49 1.08
CA THR A 420 34.31 -0.61 0.38
C THR A 420 33.36 -1.47 -0.46
N LEU A 421 32.07 -1.14 -0.42
CA LEU A 421 31.04 -1.80 -1.22
C LEU A 421 30.21 -0.74 -1.94
N GLU A 422 29.88 -1.02 -3.20
CA GLU A 422 28.96 -0.23 -4.00
C GLU A 422 27.72 -1.07 -4.30
N GLY A 423 26.55 -0.44 -4.29
CA GLY A 423 25.29 -1.12 -4.53
C GLY A 423 24.18 -0.17 -4.92
N GLU A 424 23.05 -0.75 -5.29
CA GLU A 424 21.88 -0.02 -5.73
C GLU A 424 20.60 -0.78 -5.38
N ILE A 425 19.51 -0.05 -5.20
CA ILE A 425 18.19 -0.61 -4.89
C ILE A 425 17.10 0.26 -5.53
N HIS A 426 16.10 -0.41 -6.12
CA HIS A 426 14.84 0.23 -6.51
C HIS A 426 13.74 -0.05 -5.48
N ILE A 427 12.92 0.97 -5.26
CA ILE A 427 11.76 0.94 -4.38
C ILE A 427 10.57 1.43 -5.20
N GLY A 428 9.62 0.54 -5.47
CA GLY A 428 8.40 0.87 -6.20
C GLY A 428 7.55 1.94 -5.51
N GLY A 429 6.67 2.57 -6.29
CA GLY A 429 5.64 3.48 -5.77
C GLY A 429 4.52 2.73 -5.05
N GLN A 430 3.58 3.49 -4.49
CA GLN A 430 2.46 2.96 -3.71
C GLN A 430 1.21 3.83 -3.90
N GLU A 431 0.06 3.21 -4.14
CA GLU A 431 -1.23 3.86 -4.18
C GLU A 431 -1.79 4.04 -2.77
N HIS A 432 -2.36 5.19 -2.44
CA HIS A 432 -2.85 5.44 -1.06
C HIS A 432 -3.95 4.48 -0.66
N PHE A 433 -4.81 4.14 -1.62
CA PHE A 433 -5.91 3.20 -1.48
C PHE A 433 -6.79 3.46 -0.23
N TYR A 434 -6.99 4.74 0.11
CA TYR A 434 -8.05 5.14 1.04
C TYR A 434 -9.39 4.57 0.54
N LEU A 435 -10.24 4.05 1.43
CA LEU A 435 -11.43 3.33 0.99
C LEU A 435 -12.49 4.26 0.39
N GLU A 436 -12.62 5.48 0.92
CA GLU A 436 -13.39 6.56 0.28
C GLU A 436 -12.51 7.26 -0.76
N THR A 437 -12.84 7.17 -2.04
CA THR A 437 -12.14 7.89 -3.14
C THR A 437 -12.28 9.41 -3.00
N TYR A 438 -11.67 10.17 -3.90
CA TYR A 438 -11.85 11.61 -3.90
C TYR A 438 -13.29 11.98 -4.17
N VAL A 439 -13.77 12.94 -3.39
CA VAL A 439 -15.13 13.43 -3.48
C VAL A 439 -15.20 14.89 -3.08
N THR A 440 -15.93 15.66 -3.87
CA THR A 440 -16.24 17.07 -3.62
C THR A 440 -17.69 17.36 -3.99
N LEU A 441 -18.37 18.08 -3.10
CA LEU A 441 -19.66 18.73 -3.35
C LEU A 441 -19.45 20.24 -3.22
N ALA A 442 -19.66 20.99 -4.29
CA ALA A 442 -19.62 22.45 -4.28
C ALA A 442 -21.03 23.04 -4.41
N VAL A 443 -21.38 23.97 -3.53
CA VAL A 443 -22.70 24.57 -3.38
C VAL A 443 -22.57 26.09 -3.50
N PRO A 444 -22.93 26.69 -4.64
CA PRO A 444 -22.92 28.15 -4.80
C PRO A 444 -24.06 28.75 -3.99
N ARG A 445 -23.81 29.82 -3.23
CA ARG A 445 -24.85 30.50 -2.44
C ARG A 445 -25.68 31.51 -3.22
N GLY A 446 -25.22 31.90 -4.40
CA GLY A 446 -25.93 32.83 -5.29
C GLY A 446 -25.68 34.31 -5.02
N GLU A 447 -24.96 34.65 -3.94
CA GLU A 447 -24.64 36.01 -3.53
C GLU A 447 -23.12 36.20 -3.48
N ASP A 448 -22.60 37.37 -3.88
CA ASP A 448 -21.21 37.82 -3.71
C ASP A 448 -20.09 36.85 -4.12
N GLY A 449 -20.37 35.89 -5.01
CA GLY A 449 -19.43 34.85 -5.40
C GLY A 449 -19.19 33.78 -4.31
N GLU A 450 -20.08 33.70 -3.32
CA GLU A 450 -19.97 32.75 -2.21
C GLU A 450 -20.16 31.30 -2.66
N MET A 451 -19.24 30.44 -2.20
CA MET A 451 -19.21 29.01 -2.47
C MET A 451 -18.94 28.24 -1.18
N GLU A 452 -19.80 27.29 -0.85
CA GLU A 452 -19.55 26.30 0.19
C GLU A 452 -19.10 24.98 -0.44
N LEU A 453 -18.03 24.39 0.07
CA LEU A 453 -17.53 23.09 -0.38
C LEU A 453 -17.49 22.10 0.78
N PHE A 454 -18.01 20.91 0.52
CA PHE A 454 -17.77 19.72 1.32
C PHE A 454 -16.74 18.87 0.59
N VAL A 455 -15.62 18.63 1.25
CA VAL A 455 -14.47 17.99 0.61
C VAL A 455 -13.90 16.94 1.54
N SER A 456 -13.58 15.78 0.98
CA SER A 456 -12.73 14.81 1.65
C SER A 456 -11.25 15.22 1.48
N THR A 457 -10.76 16.16 2.30
CA THR A 457 -9.39 16.73 2.22
C THR A 457 -8.70 16.87 3.59
N GLN A 458 -7.38 16.69 3.62
CA GLN A 458 -6.54 16.95 4.79
C GLN A 458 -6.10 18.42 4.91
N SER A 459 -6.25 19.21 3.84
CA SER A 459 -5.88 20.63 3.80
C SER A 459 -7.05 21.54 3.38
N PRO A 460 -7.97 21.86 4.31
CA PRO A 460 -9.12 22.73 4.01
C PRO A 460 -8.70 24.13 3.57
N SER A 461 -7.66 24.71 4.18
CA SER A 461 -7.21 26.09 3.87
C SER A 461 -6.53 26.17 2.50
N ASP A 462 -5.71 25.19 2.11
CA ASP A 462 -5.13 25.18 0.75
C ASP A 462 -6.22 24.97 -0.31
N SER A 463 -7.20 24.10 -0.02
CA SER A 463 -8.36 23.88 -0.89
C SER A 463 -9.16 25.17 -1.06
N GLN A 464 -9.37 25.93 0.01
CA GLN A 464 -10.03 27.24 -0.02
C GLN A 464 -9.29 28.23 -0.92
N CYS A 465 -7.97 28.38 -0.72
CA CYS A 465 -7.14 29.32 -1.48
C CYS A 465 -7.12 28.98 -2.98
N ILE A 466 -6.90 27.71 -3.33
CA ILE A 466 -6.78 27.26 -4.72
C ILE A 466 -8.13 27.34 -5.44
N VAL A 467 -9.25 27.00 -4.77
CA VAL A 467 -10.58 27.19 -5.34
C VAL A 467 -10.89 28.67 -5.53
N ALA A 468 -10.58 29.52 -4.56
CA ALA A 468 -10.78 30.96 -4.67
C ALA A 468 -9.99 31.56 -5.86
N GLN A 469 -8.74 31.11 -6.06
CA GLN A 469 -7.90 31.48 -7.20
C GLN A 469 -8.52 31.04 -8.54
N ALA A 470 -8.99 29.80 -8.66
CA ALA A 470 -9.65 29.30 -9.87
C ALA A 470 -10.96 30.06 -10.17
N LEU A 471 -11.68 30.47 -9.13
CA LEU A 471 -12.93 31.23 -9.24
C LEU A 471 -12.74 32.74 -9.45
N GLY A 472 -11.53 33.27 -9.21
CA GLY A 472 -11.24 34.71 -9.31
C GLY A 472 -11.87 35.53 -8.18
N VAL A 473 -12.08 34.93 -7.00
CA VAL A 473 -12.70 35.58 -5.83
C VAL A 473 -11.74 35.58 -4.63
N PRO A 474 -11.93 36.45 -3.63
CA PRO A 474 -11.18 36.37 -2.38
C PRO A 474 -11.51 35.10 -1.59
N ALA A 475 -10.53 34.56 -0.83
CA ALA A 475 -10.70 33.35 -0.03
C ALA A 475 -11.86 33.42 0.99
N ASN A 476 -12.23 34.62 1.45
CA ASN A 476 -13.37 34.82 2.36
C ASN A 476 -14.75 34.55 1.72
N ARG A 477 -14.82 34.36 0.39
CA ARG A 477 -16.03 33.91 -0.32
C ARG A 477 -16.13 32.39 -0.44
N VAL A 478 -15.06 31.68 -0.11
CA VAL A 478 -15.00 30.22 -0.23
C VAL A 478 -14.96 29.61 1.17
N LEU A 479 -15.94 28.78 1.51
CA LEU A 479 -15.99 28.03 2.77
C LEU A 479 -15.72 26.56 2.47
N VAL A 480 -14.69 25.97 3.09
CA VAL A 480 -14.42 24.54 3.00
C VAL A 480 -14.74 23.88 4.34
N ARG A 481 -15.51 22.79 4.29
CA ARG A 481 -15.98 22.02 5.45
C ARG A 481 -15.59 20.56 5.31
N VAL A 482 -15.01 20.02 6.37
CA VAL A 482 -14.54 18.63 6.44
C VAL A 482 -14.99 18.01 7.76
N LYS A 483 -15.95 17.09 7.70
CA LYS A 483 -16.45 16.35 8.86
C LYS A 483 -15.55 15.17 9.21
N ARG A 484 -15.19 14.37 8.20
CA ARG A 484 -14.35 13.18 8.28
C ARG A 484 -13.93 12.73 6.87
N MET A 485 -12.90 11.88 6.80
CA MET A 485 -12.48 11.17 5.59
C MET A 485 -12.41 9.67 5.83
N GLY A 486 -12.75 8.87 4.82
CA GLY A 486 -12.57 7.41 4.78
C GLY A 486 -11.13 7.02 4.42
N GLY A 487 -10.16 7.54 5.18
CA GLY A 487 -8.72 7.46 4.92
C GLY A 487 -8.20 8.62 4.07
N GLY A 488 -6.93 8.99 4.28
CA GLY A 488 -6.24 10.08 3.55
C GLY A 488 -4.78 9.76 3.24
N PHE A 489 -4.00 9.42 4.26
CA PHE A 489 -2.62 8.90 4.13
C PHE A 489 -1.64 9.81 3.37
N GLY A 490 -1.91 11.11 3.25
CA GLY A 490 -1.12 12.06 2.47
C GLY A 490 -1.69 12.32 1.07
N GLY A 491 -2.38 11.35 0.46
CA GLY A 491 -2.95 11.55 -0.88
C GLY A 491 -3.95 12.70 -0.90
N LYS A 492 -4.72 12.84 0.17
CA LYS A 492 -5.69 13.93 0.34
C LYS A 492 -5.08 15.23 0.91
N GLU A 493 -3.76 15.40 0.87
CA GLU A 493 -3.07 16.61 1.35
C GLU A 493 -3.13 17.77 0.35
N SER A 494 -2.68 17.54 -0.89
CA SER A 494 -2.66 18.55 -1.96
C SER A 494 -3.54 18.20 -3.15
N ARG A 495 -3.58 16.91 -3.53
CA ARG A 495 -4.13 16.46 -4.82
C ARG A 495 -5.65 16.55 -4.92
N THR A 496 -6.36 16.65 -3.80
CA THR A 496 -7.82 16.89 -3.74
C THR A 496 -8.23 18.18 -4.46
N THR A 497 -7.30 19.13 -4.58
CA THR A 497 -7.52 20.40 -5.29
C THR A 497 -7.67 20.23 -6.80
N ALA A 498 -7.08 19.18 -7.39
CA ALA A 498 -7.26 18.84 -8.81
C ALA A 498 -8.72 18.52 -9.14
N LEU A 499 -9.46 17.92 -8.20
CA LEU A 499 -10.90 17.69 -8.35
C LEU A 499 -11.73 18.91 -7.89
N SER A 500 -11.38 19.46 -6.71
CA SER A 500 -12.20 20.49 -6.05
C SER A 500 -12.34 21.76 -6.91
N THR A 501 -11.28 22.15 -7.60
CA THR A 501 -11.30 23.32 -8.52
C THR A 501 -12.24 23.09 -9.70
N VAL A 502 -12.17 21.92 -10.34
CA VAL A 502 -13.03 21.54 -11.47
C VAL A 502 -14.51 21.56 -11.06
N VAL A 503 -14.82 20.97 -9.90
CA VAL A 503 -16.20 20.94 -9.37
C VAL A 503 -16.69 22.35 -9.01
N ALA A 504 -15.83 23.18 -8.41
CA ALA A 504 -16.18 24.56 -8.07
C ALA A 504 -16.41 25.44 -9.32
N VAL A 505 -15.58 25.30 -10.36
CA VAL A 505 -15.74 26.00 -11.65
C VAL A 505 -17.09 25.62 -12.29
N ALA A 506 -17.44 24.33 -12.27
CA ALA A 506 -18.73 23.84 -12.75
C ALA A 506 -19.91 24.46 -11.98
N ALA A 507 -19.85 24.41 -10.65
CA ALA A 507 -20.88 24.96 -9.77
C ALA A 507 -21.03 26.48 -9.96
N ASN A 508 -19.92 27.20 -10.11
CA ASN A 508 -19.93 28.64 -10.34
C ASN A 508 -20.55 28.99 -11.71
N LYS A 509 -20.24 28.25 -12.78
CA LYS A 509 -20.78 28.50 -14.11
C LYS A 509 -22.28 28.24 -14.17
N LEU A 510 -22.73 27.15 -13.54
CA LEU A 510 -24.12 26.68 -13.62
C LEU A 510 -25.03 27.28 -12.55
N LYS A 511 -24.45 27.91 -11.52
CA LYS A 511 -25.18 28.42 -10.34
C LYS A 511 -26.04 27.35 -9.68
N ARG A 512 -25.52 26.11 -9.65
CA ARG A 512 -26.18 24.93 -9.10
C ARG A 512 -25.16 24.11 -8.29
N PRO A 513 -25.61 23.34 -7.27
CA PRO A 513 -24.75 22.38 -6.60
C PRO A 513 -24.20 21.35 -7.60
N VAL A 514 -22.91 21.02 -7.49
CA VAL A 514 -22.26 20.01 -8.32
C VAL A 514 -21.47 19.05 -7.43
N ARG A 515 -21.63 17.75 -7.69
CA ARG A 515 -20.89 16.68 -7.03
C ARG A 515 -20.04 15.90 -8.01
N CYS A 516 -18.86 15.50 -7.55
CA CYS A 516 -18.07 14.46 -8.20
C CYS A 516 -17.43 13.58 -7.13
N MET A 517 -17.63 12.27 -7.25
CA MET A 517 -16.86 11.24 -6.57
C MET A 517 -16.18 10.41 -7.65
N LEU A 518 -14.86 10.23 -7.56
CA LEU A 518 -14.10 9.45 -8.55
C LEU A 518 -14.38 7.96 -8.38
N ASP A 519 -14.53 7.25 -9.49
CA ASP A 519 -14.44 5.79 -9.47
C ASP A 519 -12.99 5.38 -9.15
N ARG A 520 -12.79 4.16 -8.63
CA ARG A 520 -11.46 3.73 -8.16
C ARG A 520 -10.39 3.76 -9.26
N ASP A 521 -10.74 3.42 -10.49
CA ASP A 521 -9.81 3.43 -11.62
C ASP A 521 -9.45 4.84 -12.09
N GLU A 522 -10.36 5.81 -11.92
CA GLU A 522 -10.09 7.24 -12.15
C GLU A 522 -9.21 7.80 -11.03
N ASP A 523 -9.52 7.50 -9.77
CA ASP A 523 -8.77 7.93 -8.59
C ASP A 523 -7.29 7.53 -8.72
N MET A 524 -7.00 6.23 -8.88
CA MET A 524 -5.63 5.71 -9.03
C MET A 524 -4.88 6.24 -10.25
N LEU A 525 -5.61 6.71 -11.29
CA LEU A 525 -4.99 7.25 -12.49
C LEU A 525 -4.57 8.71 -12.32
N ILE A 526 -5.34 9.49 -11.54
CA ILE A 526 -5.26 10.95 -11.52
C ILE A 526 -4.45 11.44 -10.33
N THR A 527 -4.57 10.78 -9.17
CA THR A 527 -4.15 11.36 -7.89
C THR A 527 -2.66 11.19 -7.59
N GLY A 528 -1.97 10.33 -8.35
CA GLY A 528 -0.60 9.93 -8.05
C GLY A 528 -0.50 9.15 -6.74
N GLY A 529 0.73 8.81 -6.35
CA GLY A 529 0.98 7.97 -5.17
C GLY A 529 2.23 8.37 -4.41
N ARG A 530 2.81 7.41 -3.69
CA ARG A 530 4.16 7.49 -3.14
C ARG A 530 5.17 7.51 -4.28
N HIS A 531 6.15 8.40 -4.20
CA HIS A 531 7.30 8.43 -5.10
C HIS A 531 8.06 7.10 -5.11
N PRO A 532 8.20 6.45 -6.30
CA PRO A 532 9.24 5.47 -6.54
C PRO A 532 10.63 6.08 -6.30
N PHE A 533 11.55 5.29 -5.74
CA PHE A 533 12.93 5.70 -5.48
C PHE A 533 13.93 4.74 -6.11
N TYR A 534 15.04 5.31 -6.57
CA TYR A 534 16.25 4.57 -6.93
C TYR A 534 17.40 5.13 -6.10
N GLY A 535 17.99 4.26 -5.28
CA GLY A 535 19.14 4.60 -4.43
C GLY A 535 20.41 3.97 -4.99
N LYS A 536 21.47 4.78 -5.11
CA LYS A 536 22.84 4.31 -5.32
C LYS A 536 23.66 4.61 -4.07
N TYR A 537 24.46 3.67 -3.61
CA TYR A 537 25.30 3.87 -2.44
C TYR A 537 26.71 3.32 -2.63
N LYS A 538 27.64 3.98 -1.94
CA LYS A 538 28.99 3.50 -1.67
C LYS A 538 29.23 3.58 -0.16
N VAL A 539 29.58 2.46 0.46
CA VAL A 539 29.76 2.35 1.91
C VAL A 539 31.17 1.87 2.25
N GLY A 540 31.82 2.57 3.16
CA GLY A 540 33.16 2.25 3.69
C GLY A 540 33.05 1.80 5.15
N PHE A 541 33.62 0.64 5.47
CA PHE A 541 33.46 0.00 6.78
C PHE A 541 34.71 -0.77 7.22
N LEU A 542 34.78 -1.07 8.52
CA LEU A 542 35.86 -1.84 9.15
C LEU A 542 35.53 -3.34 9.18
N ASN A 543 36.52 -4.19 9.47
CA ASN A 543 36.33 -5.64 9.70
C ASN A 543 35.30 -5.93 10.81
N SER A 544 35.11 -5.01 11.75
CA SER A 544 34.08 -5.12 12.80
C SER A 544 32.67 -4.92 12.26
N GLY A 545 32.47 -4.40 11.04
CA GLY A 545 31.17 -3.96 10.54
C GLY A 545 30.79 -2.54 10.96
N LYS A 546 31.65 -1.82 11.70
CA LYS A 546 31.44 -0.39 11.96
C LYS A 546 31.60 0.39 10.66
N VAL A 547 30.59 1.19 10.31
CA VAL A 547 30.61 2.05 9.13
C VAL A 547 31.31 3.36 9.46
N VAL A 548 32.20 3.79 8.56
CA VAL A 548 33.02 5.00 8.72
C VAL A 548 32.81 6.00 7.58
N ALA A 549 32.29 5.56 6.43
CA ALA A 549 31.97 6.43 5.31
C ALA A 549 30.70 5.96 4.57
N LEU A 550 29.85 6.90 4.16
CA LEU A 550 28.68 6.62 3.33
C LEU A 550 28.44 7.73 2.30
N ASP A 551 28.33 7.35 1.03
CA ASP A 551 27.95 8.25 -0.06
C ASP A 551 26.71 7.70 -0.76
N VAL A 552 25.62 8.47 -0.79
CA VAL A 552 24.33 8.03 -1.32
C VAL A 552 23.77 9.05 -2.30
N SER A 553 23.28 8.57 -3.44
CA SER A 553 22.43 9.34 -4.35
C SER A 553 21.03 8.75 -4.37
N LEU A 554 20.02 9.60 -4.11
CA LEU A 554 18.60 9.26 -4.12
C LEU A 554 17.94 9.95 -5.31
N TYR A 555 17.25 9.17 -6.14
CA TYR A 555 16.46 9.66 -7.26
C TYR A 555 15.00 9.31 -7.00
N SER A 556 14.12 10.30 -6.96
CA SER A 556 12.67 10.09 -6.84
C SER A 556 11.98 10.34 -8.17
N ASN A 557 11.00 9.51 -8.56
CA ASN A 557 10.12 9.81 -9.68
C ASN A 557 9.01 10.76 -9.22
N ALA A 558 9.11 12.05 -9.56
CA ALA A 558 8.19 13.09 -9.12
C ALA A 558 6.88 13.13 -9.95
N GLY A 559 6.92 12.69 -11.20
CA GLY A 559 5.81 12.86 -12.14
C GLY A 559 5.83 14.21 -12.85
N ASN A 560 4.66 14.64 -13.32
CA ASN A 560 4.51 15.77 -14.25
C ASN A 560 4.49 17.16 -13.61
N SER A 561 4.44 17.28 -12.28
CA SER A 561 4.57 18.54 -11.53
C SER A 561 5.45 18.36 -10.28
N THR A 562 5.77 19.46 -9.60
CA THR A 562 6.61 19.44 -8.39
C THR A 562 5.86 18.92 -7.17
N ASP A 563 4.60 19.36 -6.96
CA ASP A 563 3.80 19.06 -5.76
C ASP A 563 4.63 19.16 -4.47
N LEU A 564 4.64 18.10 -3.64
CA LEU A 564 5.40 18.01 -2.39
C LEU A 564 6.78 17.34 -2.56
N SER A 565 7.24 17.09 -3.79
CA SER A 565 8.44 16.30 -4.11
C SER A 565 9.72 16.81 -3.45
N LEU A 566 9.90 18.13 -3.33
CA LEU A 566 11.08 18.72 -2.69
C LEU A 566 11.15 18.35 -1.21
N ALA A 567 10.05 18.56 -0.48
CA ALA A 567 9.99 18.25 0.94
C ALA A 567 10.12 16.73 1.20
N ILE A 568 9.62 15.90 0.28
CA ILE A 568 9.78 14.44 0.33
C ILE A 568 11.24 14.03 0.16
N MET A 569 11.95 14.62 -0.81
CA MET A 569 13.38 14.34 -1.00
C MET A 569 14.22 14.85 0.18
N GLU A 570 13.92 16.03 0.70
CA GLU A 570 14.56 16.56 1.92
C GLU A 570 14.36 15.61 3.11
N ARG A 571 13.14 15.12 3.33
CA ARG A 571 12.88 14.14 4.39
C ARG A 571 13.59 12.80 4.15
N ALA A 572 13.68 12.33 2.91
CA ALA A 572 14.44 11.13 2.59
C ALA A 572 15.93 11.28 2.95
N LEU A 573 16.53 12.44 2.65
CA LEU A 573 17.91 12.77 3.05
C LEU A 573 18.08 12.87 4.57
N PHE A 574 17.10 13.43 5.29
CA PHE A 574 17.12 13.45 6.76
C PHE A 574 16.98 12.08 7.45
N HIS A 575 16.70 11.02 6.69
CA HIS A 575 16.53 9.66 7.19
C HIS A 575 17.39 8.64 6.43
N MET A 576 18.36 9.09 5.62
CA MET A 576 19.22 8.22 4.80
C MET A 576 20.16 7.35 5.63
N GLU A 577 20.36 7.72 6.90
CA GLU A 577 21.13 6.98 7.89
C GLU A 577 20.27 6.04 8.74
N ASN A 578 18.93 6.16 8.66
CA ASN A 578 17.98 5.55 9.57
C ASN A 578 18.34 5.80 11.06
N SER A 579 18.85 4.77 11.73
CA SER A 579 19.15 4.75 13.16
C SER A 579 20.65 4.64 13.43
N TYR A 580 21.48 4.85 12.40
CA TYR A 580 22.91 4.54 12.43
C TYR A 580 23.80 5.78 12.50
N SER A 581 24.75 5.78 13.45
CA SER A 581 25.78 6.80 13.59
C SER A 581 26.90 6.59 12.57
N ILE A 582 26.98 7.49 11.59
CA ILE A 582 27.94 7.47 10.49
C ILE A 582 28.75 8.78 10.51
N PRO A 583 30.07 8.73 10.76
CA PRO A 583 30.85 9.93 11.00
C PRO A 583 31.13 10.75 9.73
N ASN A 584 31.28 10.10 8.57
CA ASN A 584 31.55 10.76 7.30
C ASN A 584 30.47 10.35 6.30
N ILE A 585 29.61 11.29 5.92
CA ILE A 585 28.41 11.00 5.15
C ILE A 585 28.09 12.10 4.15
N ARG A 586 27.69 11.69 2.94
CA ARG A 586 27.17 12.57 1.90
C ARG A 586 25.92 11.96 1.28
N GLY A 587 24.86 12.75 1.19
CA GLY A 587 23.62 12.43 0.50
C GLY A 587 23.30 13.46 -0.58
N GLN A 588 22.91 13.00 -1.77
CA GLN A 588 22.42 13.84 -2.86
C GLN A 588 21.03 13.39 -3.28
N GLY A 589 20.10 14.33 -3.47
CA GLY A 589 18.70 14.07 -3.78
C GLY A 589 18.26 14.75 -5.08
N PHE A 590 17.75 13.94 -6.01
CA PHE A 590 17.32 14.36 -7.35
C PHE A 590 15.83 14.04 -7.56
N MET A 591 15.03 15.05 -7.90
CA MET A 591 13.61 14.90 -8.23
C MET A 591 13.44 14.75 -9.74
N CYS A 592 13.25 13.53 -10.23
CA CYS A 592 13.12 13.22 -11.65
C CYS A 592 11.76 13.67 -12.19
N ARG A 593 11.78 14.54 -13.19
CA ARG A 593 10.58 14.98 -13.92
C ARG A 593 10.25 13.98 -15.02
N THR A 594 9.05 13.39 -14.94
CA THR A 594 8.57 12.36 -15.86
C THR A 594 7.16 12.69 -16.37
N ASN A 595 6.69 11.92 -17.34
CA ASN A 595 5.37 12.03 -17.95
C ASN A 595 4.36 11.06 -17.30
N LEU A 596 4.43 10.93 -15.98
CA LEU A 596 3.50 10.19 -15.13
C LEU A 596 2.68 11.17 -14.27
N PRO A 597 1.54 10.74 -13.71
CA PRO A 597 0.82 11.54 -12.71
C PRO A 597 1.76 12.03 -11.60
N SER A 598 1.58 13.28 -11.18
CA SER A 598 2.38 13.87 -10.10
C SER A 598 2.20 13.07 -8.81
N ASN A 599 3.30 12.52 -8.30
CA ASN A 599 3.32 11.83 -7.01
C ASN A 599 3.29 12.84 -5.87
N THR A 600 2.80 12.41 -4.72
CA THR A 600 2.51 13.31 -3.59
C THR A 600 2.94 12.71 -2.25
N ALA A 601 2.54 13.37 -1.17
CA ALA A 601 2.68 12.88 0.18
C ALA A 601 2.07 11.47 0.32
N PHE A 602 2.81 10.57 0.93
CA PHE A 602 2.29 9.32 1.45
C PHE A 602 2.85 9.15 2.86
N ARG A 603 2.07 8.62 3.80
CA ARG A 603 2.51 8.22 5.16
C ARG A 603 4.00 7.79 5.19
N GLY A 604 4.83 8.57 5.89
CA GLY A 604 6.29 8.43 5.99
C GLY A 604 7.09 9.44 5.17
N PHE A 605 6.49 9.98 4.11
CA PHE A 605 6.91 11.17 3.38
C PHE A 605 8.38 11.15 2.90
N GLY A 606 8.79 10.07 2.21
CA GLY A 606 10.19 9.89 1.75
C GLY A 606 11.09 9.19 2.77
N GLY A 607 10.75 9.25 4.06
CA GLY A 607 11.47 8.56 5.14
C GLY A 607 11.60 7.05 4.91
N PRO A 608 10.51 6.30 4.61
CA PRO A 608 10.59 4.87 4.32
C PRO A 608 11.55 4.56 3.17
N GLN A 609 11.59 5.38 2.12
CA GLN A 609 12.47 5.17 0.98
C GLN A 609 13.95 5.42 1.35
N GLY A 610 14.25 6.52 2.05
CA GLY A 610 15.61 6.79 2.54
C GLY A 610 16.13 5.72 3.49
N MET A 611 15.29 5.29 4.44
CA MET A 611 15.65 4.24 5.40
C MET A 611 15.77 2.85 4.75
N MET A 612 15.02 2.57 3.68
CA MET A 612 15.15 1.30 2.93
C MET A 612 16.51 1.20 2.23
N VAL A 613 17.02 2.31 1.67
CA VAL A 613 18.40 2.36 1.15
C VAL A 613 19.39 2.12 2.29
N ALA A 614 19.12 2.68 3.48
CA ALA A 614 19.93 2.47 4.68
C ALA A 614 20.06 0.99 5.07
N GLU A 615 18.91 0.32 5.16
CA GLU A 615 18.86 -1.10 5.50
C GLU A 615 19.45 -2.00 4.41
N SER A 616 19.49 -1.55 3.15
CA SER A 616 20.13 -2.30 2.06
C SER A 616 21.63 -2.38 2.27
N TRP A 617 22.30 -1.23 2.46
CA TRP A 617 23.76 -1.22 2.60
C TRP A 617 24.22 -1.84 3.92
N ILE A 618 23.52 -1.66 5.04
CA ILE A 618 23.94 -2.26 6.33
C ILE A 618 23.82 -3.80 6.26
N THR A 619 22.80 -4.30 5.56
CA THR A 619 22.61 -5.74 5.34
C THR A 619 23.71 -6.31 4.44
N ASP A 620 24.07 -5.60 3.37
CA ASP A 620 25.14 -6.03 2.46
C ASP A 620 26.52 -5.97 3.15
N VAL A 621 26.76 -4.99 4.01
CA VAL A 621 27.95 -4.93 4.89
C VAL A 621 28.04 -6.19 5.75
N ALA A 622 26.97 -6.53 6.46
CA ALA A 622 26.93 -7.73 7.32
C ALA A 622 27.24 -9.00 6.53
N HIS A 623 26.61 -9.17 5.36
CA HIS A 623 26.81 -10.34 4.51
C HIS A 623 28.21 -10.41 3.91
N SER A 624 28.78 -9.27 3.48
CA SER A 624 30.14 -9.22 2.94
C SER A 624 31.20 -9.68 3.96
N LEU A 625 30.94 -9.45 5.25
CA LEU A 625 31.81 -9.87 6.35
C LEU A 625 31.47 -11.27 6.90
N GLY A 626 30.38 -11.90 6.45
CA GLY A 626 29.88 -13.14 7.04
C GLY A 626 29.43 -13.00 8.50
N ARG A 627 29.00 -11.80 8.90
CA ARG A 627 28.50 -11.50 10.26
C ARG A 627 26.98 -11.47 10.29
N SER A 628 26.41 -11.67 11.47
CA SER A 628 24.97 -11.51 11.67
C SER A 628 24.56 -10.05 11.48
N ALA A 629 23.40 -9.82 10.86
CA ALA A 629 22.98 -8.48 10.51
C ALA A 629 22.57 -7.67 11.74
N GLU A 630 21.99 -8.31 12.74
CA GLU A 630 21.63 -7.75 14.05
C GLU A 630 22.84 -7.22 14.82
N GLU A 631 23.98 -7.91 14.81
CA GLU A 631 25.20 -7.44 15.46
C GLU A 631 25.75 -6.20 14.77
N VAL A 632 25.79 -6.21 13.44
CA VAL A 632 26.27 -5.08 12.64
C VAL A 632 25.34 -3.87 12.79
N ARG A 633 24.02 -4.08 12.82
CA ARG A 633 23.04 -3.02 13.12
C ARG A 633 23.26 -2.45 14.51
N ARG A 634 23.32 -3.29 15.55
CA ARG A 634 23.51 -2.86 16.95
C ARG A 634 24.80 -2.07 17.14
N LEU A 635 25.90 -2.48 16.50
CA LEU A 635 27.18 -1.79 16.54
C LEU A 635 27.13 -0.36 15.96
N ASN A 636 26.23 -0.13 15.00
CA ASN A 636 26.11 1.16 14.33
C ASN A 636 24.99 2.03 14.89
N LEU A 637 24.16 1.57 15.83
CA LEU A 637 23.07 2.38 16.39
C LEU A 637 23.58 3.68 17.03
N TYR A 638 22.76 4.73 16.90
CA TYR A 638 22.96 5.96 17.66
C TYR A 638 22.92 5.74 19.17
N VAL A 639 23.75 6.50 19.88
CA VAL A 639 23.68 6.66 21.34
C VAL A 639 23.37 8.10 21.72
N GLU A 640 23.01 8.32 22.99
CA GLU A 640 22.67 9.64 23.53
C GLU A 640 23.77 10.67 23.25
N GLY A 641 23.38 11.87 22.79
CA GLY A 641 24.28 12.99 22.55
C GLY A 641 25.01 12.99 21.21
N GLU A 642 24.86 11.95 20.38
CA GLU A 642 25.42 11.95 19.03
C GLU A 642 24.65 12.88 18.08
N PRO A 643 25.35 13.57 17.15
CA PRO A 643 24.71 14.36 16.11
C PRO A 643 24.26 13.50 14.93
N THR A 644 23.14 13.88 14.33
CA THR A 644 22.68 13.40 13.02
C THR A 644 23.53 13.97 11.88
N PRO A 645 23.41 13.46 10.63
CA PRO A 645 24.12 14.02 9.46
C PRO A 645 23.82 15.50 9.19
N TYR A 646 22.70 15.99 9.73
CA TYR A 646 22.24 17.37 9.68
C TYR A 646 22.53 18.16 10.97
N ASN A 647 23.50 17.69 11.76
CA ASN A 647 24.03 18.32 12.97
C ASN A 647 23.02 18.58 14.10
N GLN A 648 21.84 17.95 14.05
CA GLN A 648 20.92 17.95 15.18
C GLN A 648 21.36 16.89 16.19
N VAL A 649 21.67 17.32 17.41
CA VAL A 649 22.03 16.44 18.54
C VAL A 649 20.81 15.65 19.01
N LEU A 650 21.00 14.34 19.20
CA LEU A 650 19.95 13.45 19.69
C LEU A 650 19.90 13.45 21.22
N HIS A 651 18.69 13.64 21.75
CA HIS A 651 18.40 13.60 23.18
C HIS A 651 17.24 12.65 23.45
N GLY A 652 17.29 11.95 24.60
CA GLY A 652 16.25 10.99 24.98
C GLY A 652 16.18 9.80 24.01
N VAL A 653 17.34 9.29 23.59
CA VAL A 653 17.45 8.16 22.67
C VAL A 653 17.00 6.88 23.38
N THR A 654 15.96 6.23 22.85
CA THR A 654 15.38 4.98 23.42
C THR A 654 15.59 3.76 22.54
N LEU A 655 16.49 3.85 21.54
CA LEU A 655 16.75 2.79 20.57
C LEU A 655 17.26 1.49 21.22
N ASP A 656 18.17 1.59 22.19
CA ASP A 656 18.72 0.48 22.94
C ASP A 656 17.62 -0.28 23.71
N ARG A 657 16.76 0.46 24.42
CA ARG A 657 15.62 -0.07 25.16
C ARG A 657 14.62 -0.75 24.25
N CYS A 658 14.24 -0.10 23.14
CA CYS A 658 13.33 -0.67 22.15
C CYS A 658 13.91 -1.97 21.56
N TRP A 659 15.20 -1.97 21.25
CA TRP A 659 15.92 -3.12 20.70
C TRP A 659 15.96 -4.30 21.67
N ASP A 660 16.39 -4.05 22.90
CA ASP A 660 16.57 -5.10 23.90
C ASP A 660 15.21 -5.69 24.32
N GLU A 661 14.18 -4.85 24.50
CA GLU A 661 12.82 -5.31 24.77
C GLU A 661 12.25 -6.09 23.57
N CYS A 662 12.50 -5.66 22.33
CA CYS A 662 12.03 -6.35 21.14
C CYS A 662 12.65 -7.75 21.02
N LEU A 663 13.98 -7.88 21.16
CA LEU A 663 14.67 -9.17 21.09
C LEU A 663 14.24 -10.13 22.20
N SER A 664 14.09 -9.61 23.42
CA SER A 664 13.63 -10.38 24.58
C SER A 664 12.21 -10.92 24.35
N ARG A 665 11.25 -10.04 24.02
CA ARG A 665 9.85 -10.41 23.78
C ARG A 665 9.67 -11.31 22.56
N SER A 666 10.47 -11.10 21.53
CA SER A 666 10.39 -11.91 20.32
C SER A 666 10.95 -13.31 20.52
N GLY A 667 11.76 -13.54 21.56
CA GLY A 667 12.53 -14.79 21.74
C GLY A 667 13.52 -15.00 20.60
N TYR A 668 14.25 -13.94 20.21
CA TYR A 668 15.03 -13.88 18.97
C TYR A 668 15.99 -15.06 18.82
N GLU A 669 16.85 -15.32 19.81
CA GLU A 669 17.87 -16.37 19.77
C GLU A 669 17.27 -17.77 19.56
N GLN A 670 16.20 -18.09 20.30
CA GLN A 670 15.52 -19.38 20.18
C GLN A 670 14.92 -19.55 18.79
N ARG A 671 14.34 -18.48 18.23
CA ARG A 671 13.75 -18.50 16.88
C ARG A 671 14.81 -18.55 15.80
N ARG A 672 15.94 -17.87 15.97
CA ARG A 672 17.08 -17.97 15.04
C ARG A 672 17.55 -19.41 14.91
N ALA A 673 17.80 -20.09 16.03
CA ALA A 673 18.18 -21.49 16.04
C ALA A 673 17.13 -22.40 15.36
N ALA A 674 15.84 -22.11 15.56
CA ALA A 674 14.75 -22.85 14.92
C ALA A 674 14.67 -22.59 13.40
N VAL A 675 14.91 -21.35 12.94
CA VAL A 675 15.00 -20.99 11.52
C VAL A 675 16.13 -21.74 10.85
N ASP A 676 17.32 -21.76 11.46
CA ASP A 676 18.48 -22.46 10.91
C ASP A 676 18.25 -23.98 10.82
N LEU A 677 17.60 -24.56 11.84
CA LEU A 677 17.21 -25.97 11.83
C LEU A 677 16.19 -26.25 10.72
N HIS A 678 15.14 -25.43 10.59
CA HIS A 678 14.14 -25.56 9.53
C HIS A 678 14.79 -25.51 8.15
N ASN A 679 15.71 -24.55 7.95
CA ASN A 679 16.40 -24.37 6.68
C ASN A 679 17.28 -25.57 6.33
N ARG A 680 18.00 -26.16 7.29
CA ARG A 680 18.76 -27.42 7.07
C ARG A 680 17.87 -28.62 6.73
N GLN A 681 16.63 -28.63 7.20
CA GLN A 681 15.70 -29.74 7.05
C GLN A 681 14.78 -29.63 5.82
N ASN A 682 14.72 -28.47 5.17
CA ASN A 682 13.74 -28.22 4.10
C ASN A 682 14.37 -27.53 2.91
N ARG A 683 14.48 -28.22 1.77
CA ARG A 683 15.08 -27.66 0.54
C ARG A 683 14.23 -26.57 -0.11
N TRP A 684 12.91 -26.80 -0.18
CA TRP A 684 11.98 -26.01 -1.00
C TRP A 684 11.13 -25.01 -0.21
N THR A 685 11.28 -24.99 1.12
CA THR A 685 10.71 -23.95 1.97
C THR A 685 11.80 -23.42 2.88
N LYS A 686 12.01 -22.11 2.89
CA LYS A 686 12.99 -21.47 3.77
C LYS A 686 12.31 -20.52 4.72
N ARG A 687 12.81 -20.45 5.94
CA ARG A 687 12.47 -19.41 6.89
C ARG A 687 13.56 -18.36 6.93
N GLY A 688 13.16 -17.16 7.26
CA GLY A 688 14.08 -16.08 7.54
C GLY A 688 13.52 -15.22 8.66
N LEU A 689 14.41 -14.54 9.36
CA LEU A 689 14.11 -13.75 10.54
C LEU A 689 14.95 -12.48 10.46
N SER A 690 14.39 -11.33 10.82
CA SER A 690 15.11 -10.07 10.81
C SER A 690 14.63 -9.15 11.91
N VAL A 691 15.52 -8.28 12.38
CA VAL A 691 15.24 -7.21 13.33
C VAL A 691 15.72 -5.88 12.74
N VAL A 692 14.82 -4.90 12.69
CA VAL A 692 15.07 -3.59 12.05
C VAL A 692 14.66 -2.46 13.01
N PRO A 693 15.53 -1.46 13.24
CA PRO A 693 15.22 -0.27 14.03
C PRO A 693 14.64 0.86 13.16
N THR A 694 14.02 1.85 13.79
CA THR A 694 13.66 3.11 13.15
C THR A 694 13.87 4.30 14.08
N LYS A 695 14.37 5.41 13.53
CA LYS A 695 14.39 6.75 14.13
C LYS A 695 13.68 7.69 13.16
N PHE A 696 12.55 8.25 13.57
CA PHE A 696 11.73 9.11 12.71
C PHE A 696 11.58 10.52 13.29
N GLY A 697 11.99 11.54 12.53
CA GLY A 697 11.96 12.94 12.94
C GLY A 697 10.57 13.58 12.84
N ILE A 698 10.12 14.23 13.92
CA ILE A 698 8.77 14.79 14.04
C ILE A 698 8.77 16.33 14.00
N SER A 699 8.16 16.83 12.93
CA SER A 699 7.76 18.22 12.65
C SER A 699 7.46 18.29 11.14
N PHE A 700 6.84 19.39 10.69
CA PHE A 700 7.03 19.82 9.31
C PHE A 700 8.46 20.37 9.14
N THR A 701 9.14 19.99 8.05
CA THR A 701 10.46 20.55 7.69
C THR A 701 10.37 22.03 7.29
N ALA A 702 9.21 22.47 6.79
CA ALA A 702 8.89 23.88 6.62
C ALA A 702 8.41 24.48 7.96
N THR A 703 9.19 25.39 8.55
CA THR A 703 8.93 25.96 9.87
C THR A 703 7.53 26.54 10.02
N PHE A 704 7.04 27.30 9.03
CA PHE A 704 5.75 27.98 9.11
C PHE A 704 4.54 27.04 9.17
N LEU A 705 4.67 25.77 8.80
CA LEU A 705 3.60 24.79 8.93
C LEU A 705 3.43 24.27 10.36
N ASN A 706 4.40 24.51 11.26
CA ASN A 706 4.36 24.06 12.65
C ASN A 706 3.55 25.01 13.55
N GLN A 707 2.30 25.24 13.17
CA GLN A 707 1.34 26.06 13.92
C GLN A 707 -0.06 25.43 13.87
N ALA A 708 -0.88 25.70 14.89
CA ALA A 708 -2.28 25.29 14.92
C ALA A 708 -3.15 26.26 15.71
N GLY A 709 -4.42 26.36 15.29
CA GLY A 709 -5.46 27.11 15.98
C GLY A 709 -6.61 26.20 16.45
N ALA A 710 -7.31 26.65 17.49
CA ALA A 710 -8.52 26.05 18.01
C ALA A 710 -9.52 27.12 18.46
N LEU A 711 -10.81 26.79 18.44
CA LEU A 711 -11.90 27.62 18.95
C LEU A 711 -12.78 26.77 19.87
N VAL A 712 -12.99 27.25 21.10
CA VAL A 712 -13.77 26.57 22.14
C VAL A 712 -14.86 27.49 22.66
N HIS A 713 -16.09 26.96 22.73
CA HIS A 713 -17.27 27.61 23.28
C HIS A 713 -17.81 26.81 24.46
N ILE A 714 -18.17 27.48 25.55
CA ILE A 714 -18.95 26.90 26.65
C ILE A 714 -20.35 27.52 26.60
N TYR A 715 -21.37 26.69 26.35
CA TYR A 715 -22.77 27.12 26.34
C TYR A 715 -23.32 27.24 27.77
N LYS A 716 -24.46 27.91 27.92
CA LYS A 716 -25.07 28.22 29.23
C LYS A 716 -25.48 26.98 30.04
N ASP A 717 -25.69 25.86 29.38
CA ASP A 717 -25.99 24.56 29.99
C ASP A 717 -24.73 23.80 30.42
N GLY A 718 -23.54 24.37 30.21
CA GLY A 718 -22.25 23.76 30.50
C GLY A 718 -21.72 22.85 29.39
N SER A 719 -22.46 22.64 28.30
CA SER A 719 -21.93 21.89 27.16
C SER A 719 -20.81 22.66 26.47
N VAL A 720 -19.81 21.94 25.98
CA VAL A 720 -18.62 22.51 25.34
C VAL A 720 -18.60 22.08 23.87
N LEU A 721 -18.64 23.05 22.97
CA LEU A 721 -18.38 22.82 21.55
C LEU A 721 -16.99 23.32 21.21
N MET A 722 -16.21 22.48 20.54
CA MET A 722 -14.88 22.84 20.10
C MET A 722 -14.62 22.45 18.65
N THR A 723 -13.70 23.18 18.03
CA THR A 723 -13.19 22.94 16.69
C THR A 723 -11.72 23.34 16.63
N HIS A 724 -10.97 22.75 15.72
CA HIS A 724 -9.53 22.96 15.54
C HIS A 724 -9.15 22.76 14.08
N GLY A 725 -7.94 23.17 13.70
CA GLY A 725 -7.50 23.12 12.30
C GLY A 725 -7.27 21.72 11.72
N GLY A 726 -6.96 20.72 12.56
CA GLY A 726 -6.78 19.34 12.11
C GLY A 726 -8.08 18.63 11.69
N THR A 727 -7.97 17.63 10.81
CA THR A 727 -9.09 16.85 10.24
C THR A 727 -9.08 15.38 10.71
N GLU A 728 -10.25 14.74 10.76
CA GLU A 728 -10.39 13.32 11.12
C GLU A 728 -10.38 12.42 9.88
N MET A 729 -9.44 11.48 9.83
CA MET A 729 -9.27 10.49 8.75
C MET A 729 -9.18 9.05 9.28
N GLY A 730 -9.61 8.82 10.52
CA GLY A 730 -9.58 7.53 11.22
C GLY A 730 -8.45 7.40 12.24
N GLN A 731 -7.55 8.39 12.32
CA GLN A 731 -6.46 8.43 13.30
C GLN A 731 -6.93 8.84 14.70
N GLY A 732 -8.21 9.18 14.87
CA GLY A 732 -8.80 9.52 16.15
C GLY A 732 -8.30 10.84 16.73
N LEU A 733 -7.96 11.80 15.86
CA LEU A 733 -7.53 13.12 16.26
C LEU A 733 -8.62 13.81 17.09
N HIS A 734 -9.87 13.79 16.63
CA HIS A 734 -10.97 14.41 17.37
C HIS A 734 -11.18 13.75 18.75
N THR A 735 -10.99 12.43 18.83
CA THR A 735 -11.04 11.70 20.11
C THR A 735 -9.96 12.20 21.07
N LYS A 736 -8.71 12.31 20.60
CA LYS A 736 -7.59 12.83 21.41
C LYS A 736 -7.82 14.27 21.85
N MET A 737 -8.37 15.13 20.99
CA MET A 737 -8.66 16.51 21.37
C MET A 737 -9.72 16.59 22.46
N VAL A 738 -10.77 15.76 22.41
CA VAL A 738 -11.76 15.67 23.50
C VAL A 738 -11.10 15.21 24.80
N GLN A 739 -10.17 14.25 24.75
CA GLN A 739 -9.41 13.83 25.95
C GLN A 739 -8.58 14.98 26.52
N VAL A 740 -7.91 15.76 25.66
CA VAL A 740 -7.14 16.95 26.08
C VAL A 740 -8.06 17.97 26.76
N ALA A 741 -9.15 18.36 26.12
CA ALA A 741 -10.09 19.33 26.68
C ALA A 741 -10.72 18.84 28.01
N SER A 742 -11.05 17.55 28.10
CA SER A 742 -11.62 16.92 29.30
C SER A 742 -10.65 17.00 30.49
N ARG A 743 -9.38 16.67 30.29
CA ARG A 743 -8.33 16.80 31.32
C ARG A 743 -8.14 18.25 31.76
N VAL A 744 -8.00 19.17 30.80
CA VAL A 744 -7.70 20.57 31.12
C VAL A 744 -8.88 21.20 31.87
N LEU A 745 -10.09 21.12 31.31
CA LEU A 745 -11.30 21.70 31.92
C LEU A 745 -11.73 21.01 33.22
N GLY A 746 -11.28 19.78 33.47
CA GLY A 746 -11.66 18.99 34.63
C GLY A 746 -13.13 18.57 34.60
N ILE A 747 -13.65 18.21 33.42
CA ILE A 747 -15.04 17.79 33.21
C ILE A 747 -15.12 16.48 32.43
N PRO A 748 -16.23 15.71 32.55
CA PRO A 748 -16.41 14.49 31.78
C PRO A 748 -16.40 14.74 30.27
N SER A 749 -15.76 13.85 29.51
CA SER A 749 -15.72 13.92 28.04
C SER A 749 -17.12 13.94 27.37
N SER A 750 -18.16 13.44 28.04
CA SER A 750 -19.55 13.47 27.55
C SER A 750 -20.14 14.88 27.44
N LYS A 751 -19.54 15.88 28.11
CA LYS A 751 -19.94 17.30 27.99
C LYS A 751 -19.28 18.02 26.81
N ILE A 752 -18.36 17.36 26.10
CA ILE A 752 -17.53 17.96 25.07
C ILE A 752 -17.88 17.35 23.71
N HIS A 753 -18.12 18.21 22.73
CA HIS A 753 -18.45 17.83 21.37
C HIS A 753 -17.53 18.53 20.35
N ILE A 754 -17.15 17.80 19.30
CA ILE A 754 -16.58 18.39 18.09
C ILE A 754 -17.60 18.26 16.96
N SER A 755 -17.94 19.37 16.33
CA SER A 755 -18.71 19.35 15.09
C SER A 755 -17.82 18.91 13.93
N GLU A 756 -17.00 19.79 13.39
CA GLU A 756 -16.20 19.52 12.19
C GLU A 756 -15.02 20.49 12.09
N THR A 757 -14.22 20.33 11.05
CA THR A 757 -13.18 21.28 10.66
C THR A 757 -13.70 22.17 9.55
N SER A 758 -13.61 23.50 9.72
CA SER A 758 -14.14 24.46 8.74
C SER A 758 -13.32 25.75 8.71
N THR A 759 -13.10 26.31 7.52
CA THR A 759 -12.23 27.48 7.34
C THR A 759 -12.81 28.79 7.91
N ASN A 760 -14.11 28.84 8.22
CA ASN A 760 -14.75 29.98 8.90
C ASN A 760 -14.60 29.98 10.42
N THR A 761 -14.24 28.85 11.05
CA THR A 761 -14.04 28.75 12.51
C THR A 761 -12.56 28.82 12.86
N VAL A 762 -11.71 28.11 12.10
CA VAL A 762 -10.26 28.17 12.23
C VAL A 762 -9.67 28.40 10.84
N ALA A 763 -9.16 29.60 10.62
CA ALA A 763 -8.54 29.99 9.35
C ALA A 763 -7.05 29.61 9.29
N ASN A 764 -6.49 29.57 8.08
CA ASN A 764 -5.05 29.44 7.81
C ASN A 764 -4.42 28.18 8.46
N THR A 765 -5.15 27.07 8.41
CA THR A 765 -4.73 25.80 8.99
C THR A 765 -3.66 25.14 8.13
N SER A 766 -2.57 24.69 8.74
CA SER A 766 -1.67 23.73 8.11
C SER A 766 -2.41 22.42 7.74
N PRO A 767 -1.93 21.66 6.74
CA PRO A 767 -2.48 20.35 6.45
C PRO A 767 -2.39 19.42 7.65
N THR A 768 -3.33 18.49 7.76
CA THR A 768 -3.28 17.42 8.77
C THR A 768 -2.28 16.35 8.34
N ALA A 769 -0.98 16.59 8.61
CA ALA A 769 0.14 15.78 8.13
C ALA A 769 1.33 15.78 9.11
N ALA A 770 2.48 15.24 8.66
CA ALA A 770 3.78 15.17 9.37
C ALA A 770 3.74 14.51 10.76
N SER A 771 2.69 13.72 11.03
CA SER A 771 2.38 13.10 12.32
C SER A 771 2.23 14.08 13.49
N ALA A 772 2.24 15.39 13.25
CA ALA A 772 2.29 16.43 14.27
C ALA A 772 0.89 16.92 14.70
N SER A 773 -0.18 16.40 14.11
CA SER A 773 -1.52 16.98 14.29
C SER A 773 -2.04 16.88 15.73
N SER A 774 -1.76 15.78 16.44
CA SER A 774 -2.16 15.63 17.85
C SER A 774 -1.41 16.61 18.75
N ASP A 775 -0.11 16.79 18.50
CA ASP A 775 0.74 17.74 19.24
C ASP A 775 0.26 19.18 19.03
N LEU A 776 0.18 19.60 17.77
CA LEU A 776 -0.12 20.98 17.41
C LEU A 776 -1.54 21.37 17.84
N ASN A 777 -2.54 20.59 17.44
CA ASN A 777 -3.93 20.89 17.77
C ASN A 777 -4.22 20.63 19.26
N GLY A 778 -3.55 19.65 19.89
CA GLY A 778 -3.67 19.39 21.31
C GLY A 778 -3.18 20.55 22.14
N ALA A 779 -2.02 21.13 21.79
CA ALA A 779 -1.52 22.32 22.45
C ALA A 779 -2.42 23.56 22.21
N ALA A 780 -2.96 23.73 21.00
CA ALA A 780 -3.90 24.82 20.72
C ALA A 780 -5.22 24.67 21.51
N VAL A 781 -5.78 23.46 21.61
CA VAL A 781 -6.97 23.17 22.43
C VAL A 781 -6.68 23.37 23.92
N CYS A 782 -5.52 22.91 24.40
CA CYS A 782 -5.07 23.12 25.77
C CYS A 782 -5.04 24.61 26.10
N ASN A 783 -4.43 25.42 25.23
CA ASN A 783 -4.36 26.87 25.41
C ASN A 783 -5.74 27.54 25.46
N ALA A 784 -6.68 27.16 24.57
CA ALA A 784 -8.05 27.70 24.62
C ALA A 784 -8.77 27.35 25.93
N CYS A 785 -8.61 26.11 26.40
CA CYS A 785 -9.22 25.62 27.64
C CYS A 785 -8.63 26.32 28.88
N GLU A 786 -7.32 26.54 28.94
CA GLU A 786 -6.66 27.28 30.02
C GLU A 786 -7.14 28.73 30.11
N ILE A 787 -7.34 29.39 28.96
CA ILE A 787 -7.91 30.75 28.91
C ILE A 787 -9.32 30.76 29.54
N LEU A 788 -10.16 29.79 29.19
CA LEU A 788 -11.51 29.68 29.72
C LEU A 788 -11.53 29.35 31.22
N LEU A 789 -10.66 28.45 31.69
CA LEU A 789 -10.52 28.16 33.11
C LEU A 789 -10.08 29.37 33.90
N LYS A 790 -9.10 30.13 33.41
CA LYS A 790 -8.67 31.37 34.06
C LYS A 790 -9.82 32.38 34.20
N ARG A 791 -10.73 32.44 33.23
CA ARG A 791 -11.95 33.27 33.30
C ARG A 791 -12.97 32.73 34.30
N LEU A 792 -13.05 31.41 34.48
CA LEU A 792 -13.97 30.74 35.40
C LEU A 792 -13.45 30.64 36.85
N GLU A 793 -12.14 30.81 37.06
CA GLU A 793 -11.48 30.67 38.37
C GLU A 793 -12.12 31.51 39.50
N PRO A 794 -12.53 32.78 39.28
CA PRO A 794 -13.20 33.57 40.33
C PRO A 794 -14.54 32.95 40.79
N PHE A 795 -15.27 32.31 39.88
CA PHE A 795 -16.57 31.68 40.17
C PHE A 795 -16.40 30.36 40.89
N LYS A 796 -15.37 29.58 40.52
CA LYS A 796 -14.96 28.37 41.21
C LYS A 796 -14.48 28.68 42.63
N THR A 797 -13.68 29.74 42.81
CA THR A 797 -13.21 30.18 44.13
C THR A 797 -14.37 30.65 45.02
N LYS A 798 -15.33 31.41 44.45
CA LYS A 798 -16.52 31.90 45.17
C LYS A 798 -17.48 30.77 45.55
N ASN A 799 -17.58 29.72 44.75
CA ASN A 799 -18.42 28.54 45.01
C ASN A 799 -17.66 27.24 44.74
N PRO A 800 -16.74 26.80 45.62
CA PRO A 800 -15.86 25.66 45.36
C PRO A 800 -16.58 24.32 45.34
N ARG A 801 -17.82 24.25 45.85
CA ARG A 801 -18.69 23.07 45.79
C ARG A 801 -19.73 23.15 44.68
N GLY A 802 -19.75 24.24 43.92
CA GLY A 802 -20.66 24.41 42.78
C GLY A 802 -20.35 23.42 41.68
N SER A 803 -21.36 23.11 40.85
CA SER A 803 -21.12 22.34 39.65
C SER A 803 -20.49 23.20 38.55
N TRP A 804 -19.98 22.53 37.51
CA TRP A 804 -19.56 23.20 36.28
C TRP A 804 -20.62 24.15 35.73
N GLU A 805 -21.89 23.71 35.70
CA GLU A 805 -23.03 24.49 35.23
C GLU A 805 -23.28 25.72 36.09
N ASP A 806 -23.08 25.62 37.41
CA ASP A 806 -23.24 26.76 38.33
C ASP A 806 -22.20 27.85 38.02
N TRP A 807 -20.94 27.45 37.83
CA TRP A 807 -19.86 28.39 37.50
C TRP A 807 -20.07 29.04 36.14
N VAL A 808 -20.48 28.27 35.14
CA VAL A 808 -20.78 28.75 33.79
C VAL A 808 -21.95 29.73 33.79
N LYS A 809 -23.05 29.41 34.48
CA LYS A 809 -24.20 30.32 34.60
C LYS A 809 -23.83 31.60 35.33
N ALA A 810 -23.07 31.51 36.42
CA ALA A 810 -22.60 32.67 37.16
C ALA A 810 -21.71 33.56 36.29
N ALA A 811 -20.79 32.96 35.52
CA ALA A 811 -19.94 33.69 34.58
C ALA A 811 -20.74 34.42 33.50
N TYR A 812 -21.78 33.77 32.95
CA TYR A 812 -22.67 34.40 31.98
C TYR A 812 -23.40 35.62 32.57
N PHE A 813 -23.95 35.52 33.79
CA PHE A 813 -24.63 36.65 34.43
C PHE A 813 -23.69 37.82 34.73
N GLU A 814 -22.41 37.55 34.98
CA GLU A 814 -21.37 38.58 35.12
C GLU A 814 -20.77 39.04 33.78
N ARG A 815 -21.35 38.63 32.64
CA ARG A 815 -20.93 39.01 31.26
C ARG A 815 -19.49 38.61 30.94
N VAL A 816 -19.02 37.51 31.53
CA VAL A 816 -17.72 36.92 31.20
C VAL A 816 -17.81 36.16 29.88
N ASN A 817 -16.87 36.42 28.97
CA ASN A 817 -16.83 35.75 27.67
C ASN A 817 -16.46 34.26 27.81
N LEU A 818 -17.38 33.38 27.40
CA LEU A 818 -17.25 31.92 27.42
C LEU A 818 -16.82 31.33 26.05
N SER A 819 -16.21 32.15 25.20
CA SER A 819 -15.59 31.76 23.94
C SER A 819 -14.11 32.14 23.94
N ALA A 820 -13.24 31.23 23.51
CA ALA A 820 -11.80 31.48 23.42
C ALA A 820 -11.18 30.83 22.18
N ASN A 821 -10.29 31.57 21.54
CA ASN A 821 -9.34 31.03 20.58
C ASN A 821 -8.11 30.52 21.33
N GLY A 822 -7.55 29.41 20.88
CA GLY A 822 -6.24 28.92 21.30
C GLY A 822 -5.31 28.82 20.11
N PHE A 823 -4.02 28.99 20.35
CA PHE A 823 -3.00 28.93 19.30
C PHE A 823 -1.71 28.31 19.83
N PHE A 824 -1.04 27.55 18.97
CA PHE A 824 0.26 26.97 19.28
C PHE A 824 1.21 27.13 18.10
N LYS A 825 2.49 27.35 18.42
CA LYS A 825 3.62 27.37 17.49
C LYS A 825 4.74 26.56 18.11
N THR A 826 5.27 25.57 17.38
CA THR A 826 6.42 24.80 17.87
C THR A 826 7.64 25.72 18.00
N PRO A 827 8.28 25.80 19.17
CA PRO A 827 9.45 26.67 19.38
C PRO A 827 10.69 26.15 18.64
N ASP A 828 11.70 26.99 18.49
CA ASP A 828 13.08 26.68 18.09
C ASP A 828 13.25 25.71 16.90
N LEU A 829 12.38 25.78 15.89
CA LEU A 829 12.55 25.09 14.61
C LEU A 829 13.12 26.02 13.55
N GLY A 830 14.01 25.48 12.73
CA GLY A 830 14.65 26.19 11.64
C GLY A 830 15.93 25.48 11.26
N TYR A 831 15.93 24.81 10.12
CA TYR A 831 17.09 24.14 9.56
C TYR A 831 17.43 24.78 8.21
N SER A 832 18.72 24.96 7.95
CA SER A 832 19.23 25.47 6.68
C SER A 832 20.08 24.40 6.00
N PHE A 833 19.71 24.05 4.76
CA PHE A 833 20.51 23.18 3.90
C PHE A 833 21.84 23.83 3.51
N ASP A 834 21.90 25.16 3.41
CA ASP A 834 23.10 25.87 2.97
C ASP A 834 24.21 25.84 4.02
N THR A 835 23.84 25.95 5.30
CA THR A 835 24.79 25.94 6.43
C THR A 835 24.88 24.59 7.14
N ASN A 836 24.05 23.62 6.73
CA ASN A 836 23.86 22.34 7.40
C ASN A 836 23.71 22.48 8.93
N SER A 837 22.84 23.39 9.37
CA SER A 837 22.70 23.71 10.80
C SER A 837 21.27 24.11 11.17
N GLY A 838 20.98 24.02 12.46
CA GLY A 838 19.67 24.30 13.05
C GLY A 838 18.86 23.04 13.32
N ARG A 839 17.64 23.22 13.84
CA ARG A 839 16.79 22.11 14.28
C ARG A 839 15.71 21.81 13.24
N ALA A 840 15.83 20.66 12.57
CA ALA A 840 14.84 20.19 11.61
C ALA A 840 13.61 19.61 12.32
N PHE A 841 13.81 18.84 13.40
CA PHE A 841 12.74 18.11 14.09
C PHE A 841 12.61 18.51 15.56
N ASN A 842 11.39 18.53 16.10
CA ASN A 842 11.16 18.84 17.50
C ASN A 842 11.71 17.72 18.40
N TYR A 843 11.34 16.48 18.08
CA TYR A 843 11.83 15.25 18.71
C TYR A 843 11.83 14.10 17.68
N PHE A 844 12.22 12.90 18.13
CA PHE A 844 12.20 11.68 17.34
C PHE A 844 11.34 10.61 18.00
N SER A 845 10.58 9.88 17.19
CA SER A 845 9.94 8.63 17.59
C SER A 845 10.85 7.46 17.22
N TYR A 846 10.99 6.50 18.12
CA TYR A 846 11.87 5.35 17.97
C TYR A 846 11.07 4.05 17.99
N GLY A 847 11.54 3.03 17.31
CA GLY A 847 10.93 1.72 17.37
C GLY A 847 11.80 0.63 16.79
N VAL A 848 11.47 -0.62 17.11
CA VAL A 848 12.16 -1.81 16.58
C VAL A 848 11.09 -2.87 16.27
N ALA A 849 11.26 -3.56 15.15
CA ALA A 849 10.43 -4.71 14.81
C ALA A 849 11.27 -5.93 14.45
N CYS A 850 10.85 -7.08 14.95
CA CYS A 850 11.39 -8.39 14.64
C CYS A 850 10.34 -9.23 13.91
N SER A 851 10.62 -9.66 12.69
CA SER A 851 9.68 -10.41 11.85
C SER A 851 10.28 -11.71 11.34
N GLU A 852 9.47 -12.76 11.26
CA GLU A 852 9.80 -14.07 10.71
C GLU A 852 8.83 -14.45 9.61
N VAL A 853 9.39 -15.00 8.53
CA VAL A 853 8.64 -15.43 7.35
C VAL A 853 9.00 -16.86 6.98
N GLU A 854 8.13 -17.48 6.20
CA GLU A 854 8.42 -18.72 5.48
C GLU A 854 8.12 -18.49 3.99
N ILE A 855 9.12 -18.68 3.13
CA ILE A 855 9.00 -18.58 1.68
C ILE A 855 8.87 -19.97 1.07
N ASP A 856 8.09 -20.07 -0.01
CA ASP A 856 8.04 -21.23 -0.89
C ASP A 856 8.98 -20.97 -2.07
N CYS A 857 10.12 -21.67 -2.10
CA CYS A 857 11.17 -21.46 -3.10
C CYS A 857 10.75 -21.84 -4.52
N LEU A 858 9.69 -22.66 -4.67
CA LEU A 858 9.18 -23.14 -5.96
C LEU A 858 8.14 -22.20 -6.57
N THR A 859 7.48 -21.37 -5.75
CA THR A 859 6.40 -20.48 -6.23
C THR A 859 6.67 -19.00 -5.96
N GLY A 860 7.52 -18.69 -4.98
CA GLY A 860 7.78 -17.33 -4.51
C GLY A 860 6.75 -16.80 -3.51
N ALA A 861 5.65 -17.52 -3.25
CA ALA A 861 4.72 -17.15 -2.19
C ALA A 861 5.39 -17.16 -0.82
N HIS A 862 4.93 -16.34 0.11
CA HIS A 862 5.43 -16.34 1.48
C HIS A 862 4.29 -16.37 2.51
N LYS A 863 4.66 -16.57 3.77
CA LYS A 863 3.80 -16.47 4.94
C LYS A 863 4.49 -15.58 5.97
N ASN A 864 3.73 -14.69 6.59
CA ASN A 864 4.20 -13.90 7.72
C ASN A 864 3.89 -14.69 9.00
N LEU A 865 4.91 -15.28 9.62
CA LEU A 865 4.71 -16.20 10.74
C LEU A 865 4.52 -15.44 12.05
N LYS A 866 5.47 -14.57 12.38
CA LYS A 866 5.45 -13.84 13.65
C LYS A 866 6.17 -12.51 13.56
N THR A 867 5.52 -11.46 14.07
CA THR A 867 6.07 -10.11 14.18
C THR A 867 5.93 -9.61 15.62
N THR A 868 7.01 -9.05 16.16
CA THR A 868 7.04 -8.33 17.44
C THR A 868 7.49 -6.91 17.17
N ILE A 869 6.75 -5.92 17.67
CA ILE A 869 7.03 -4.49 17.54
C ILE A 869 7.14 -3.87 18.92
N VAL A 870 8.18 -3.08 19.16
CA VAL A 870 8.30 -2.19 20.31
C VAL A 870 8.41 -0.76 19.79
N MET A 871 7.51 0.12 20.24
CA MET A 871 7.44 1.50 19.77
C MET A 871 7.48 2.47 20.95
N ASP A 872 8.37 3.46 20.89
CA ASP A 872 8.38 4.60 21.79
C ASP A 872 7.39 5.67 21.29
N VAL A 873 6.26 5.76 22.01
CA VAL A 873 5.20 6.75 21.76
C VAL A 873 5.05 7.74 22.91
N GLY A 874 6.07 7.87 23.76
CA GLY A 874 5.97 8.67 24.98
C GLY A 874 4.92 8.16 25.96
N LEU A 875 4.33 9.07 26.73
CA LEU A 875 3.08 8.82 27.45
C LEU A 875 1.91 8.99 26.48
N SER A 876 1.51 7.87 25.86
CA SER A 876 0.39 7.83 24.91
C SER A 876 -0.84 8.58 25.41
N LEU A 877 -1.40 9.45 24.57
CA LEU A 877 -2.69 10.11 24.89
C LEU A 877 -3.84 9.10 24.91
N ASN A 878 -3.74 8.07 24.07
CA ASN A 878 -4.74 7.01 23.95
C ASN A 878 -4.07 5.73 23.40
N PRO A 879 -3.79 4.73 24.25
CA PRO A 879 -3.06 3.55 23.81
C PRO A 879 -3.84 2.70 22.79
N ALA A 880 -5.17 2.70 22.81
CA ALA A 880 -5.96 1.97 21.81
C ALA A 880 -5.79 2.57 20.41
N ILE A 881 -5.82 3.90 20.30
CA ILE A 881 -5.60 4.60 19.03
C ILE A 881 -4.14 4.44 18.58
N ASP A 882 -3.17 4.62 19.49
CA ASP A 882 -1.75 4.58 19.13
C ASP A 882 -1.29 3.18 18.72
N ILE A 883 -1.77 2.13 19.37
CA ILE A 883 -1.56 0.75 18.92
C ILE A 883 -2.19 0.53 17.53
N GLY A 884 -3.41 1.00 17.29
CA GLY A 884 -4.04 0.93 15.98
C GLY A 884 -3.24 1.67 14.89
N GLN A 885 -2.59 2.79 15.23
CA GLN A 885 -1.67 3.48 14.32
C GLN A 885 -0.40 2.67 14.05
N VAL A 886 0.19 2.02 15.06
CA VAL A 886 1.34 1.12 14.89
C VAL A 886 0.99 -0.05 13.97
N GLU A 887 -0.10 -0.76 14.26
CA GLU A 887 -0.56 -1.90 13.47
C GLU A 887 -0.90 -1.48 12.03
N GLY A 888 -1.72 -0.44 11.85
CA GLY A 888 -2.10 0.04 10.53
C GLY A 888 -0.93 0.60 9.72
N GLY A 889 0.01 1.30 10.37
CA GLY A 889 1.23 1.79 9.72
C GLY A 889 2.10 0.63 9.26
N PHE A 890 2.32 -0.36 10.13
CA PHE A 890 3.07 -1.57 9.80
C PHE A 890 2.43 -2.35 8.65
N MET A 891 1.10 -2.55 8.64
CA MET A 891 0.45 -3.28 7.53
C MET A 891 0.56 -2.51 6.20
N GLN A 892 0.45 -1.18 6.21
CA GLN A 892 0.65 -0.38 5.01
C GLN A 892 2.10 -0.46 4.49
N GLY A 893 3.07 -0.58 5.39
CA GLY A 893 4.46 -0.86 5.04
C GLY A 893 4.69 -2.29 4.53
N LEU A 894 3.97 -3.28 5.08
CA LEU A 894 4.01 -4.67 4.61
C LEU A 894 3.60 -4.70 3.14
N GLY A 895 2.50 -4.03 2.79
CA GLY A 895 2.08 -3.83 1.41
C GLY A 895 3.19 -3.24 0.53
N LEU A 896 3.71 -2.07 0.90
CA LEU A 896 4.79 -1.37 0.19
C LEU A 896 6.00 -2.26 -0.11
N PHE A 897 6.43 -3.06 0.87
CA PHE A 897 7.66 -3.82 0.77
C PHE A 897 7.49 -5.22 0.21
N THR A 898 6.28 -5.80 0.12
CA THR A 898 6.13 -7.21 -0.28
C THR A 898 5.02 -7.52 -1.28
N LEU A 899 4.02 -6.65 -1.46
CA LEU A 899 2.81 -6.98 -2.24
C LEU A 899 2.40 -5.92 -3.27
N GLU A 900 2.36 -4.66 -2.86
CA GLU A 900 1.75 -3.58 -3.62
C GLU A 900 2.67 -3.15 -4.77
N GLU A 901 2.25 -3.41 -6.01
CA GLU A 901 3.04 -3.11 -7.21
C GLU A 901 2.19 -2.39 -8.26
N LEU A 902 2.69 -1.25 -8.73
CA LEU A 902 2.10 -0.49 -9.84
C LEU A 902 2.82 -0.85 -11.14
N HIS A 903 2.08 -1.33 -12.13
CA HIS A 903 2.65 -1.64 -13.44
C HIS A 903 2.28 -0.56 -14.45
N TYR A 904 3.30 0.00 -15.12
CA TYR A 904 3.13 0.99 -16.18
C TYR A 904 3.63 0.40 -17.50
N SER A 905 2.92 0.65 -18.59
CA SER A 905 3.45 0.38 -19.93
C SER A 905 4.65 1.29 -20.24
N PRO A 906 5.49 0.96 -21.24
CA PRO A 906 6.56 1.85 -21.70
C PRO A 906 6.08 3.22 -22.23
N GLN A 907 4.76 3.45 -22.33
CA GLN A 907 4.12 4.69 -22.79
C GLN A 907 3.49 5.46 -21.63
N GLY A 908 3.81 5.12 -20.38
CA GLY A 908 3.30 5.79 -19.18
C GLY A 908 1.84 5.49 -18.85
N VAL A 909 1.22 4.49 -19.51
CA VAL A 909 -0.15 4.06 -19.16
C VAL A 909 -0.10 3.15 -17.93
N LEU A 910 -0.77 3.53 -16.85
CA LEU A 910 -1.01 2.67 -15.68
C LEU A 910 -1.89 1.48 -16.06
N LEU A 911 -1.38 0.26 -15.82
CA LEU A 911 -2.02 -1.02 -16.14
C LEU A 911 -2.78 -1.62 -14.95
N THR A 912 -2.38 -1.29 -13.72
CA THR A 912 -2.99 -1.77 -12.48
C THR A 912 -4.00 -0.75 -11.94
N ARG A 913 -5.25 -0.79 -12.43
CA ARG A 913 -6.33 0.10 -12.01
C ARG A 913 -7.41 -0.65 -11.23
N GLY A 914 -7.40 -0.48 -9.92
CA GLY A 914 -8.37 -1.05 -8.99
C GLY A 914 -7.94 -2.36 -8.31
N PRO A 915 -8.74 -2.85 -7.35
CA PRO A 915 -8.40 -3.99 -6.47
C PRO A 915 -8.28 -5.32 -7.22
N GLY A 916 -8.77 -5.39 -8.46
CA GLY A 916 -8.61 -6.56 -9.33
C GLY A 916 -7.15 -6.79 -9.74
N SER A 917 -6.34 -5.74 -9.83
CA SER A 917 -4.96 -5.77 -10.32
C SER A 917 -3.93 -5.17 -9.37
N TYR A 918 -4.33 -4.26 -8.47
CA TYR A 918 -3.49 -3.71 -7.41
C TYR A 918 -3.88 -4.31 -6.05
N LYS A 919 -2.91 -4.85 -5.32
CA LYS A 919 -3.17 -5.72 -4.16
C LYS A 919 -2.60 -5.13 -2.88
N ILE A 920 -3.47 -4.48 -2.12
CA ILE A 920 -3.21 -4.16 -0.72
C ILE A 920 -3.22 -5.45 0.13
N PRO A 921 -2.56 -5.47 1.30
CA PRO A 921 -2.65 -6.56 2.25
C PRO A 921 -4.11 -6.88 2.63
N ALA A 922 -4.46 -8.16 2.57
CA ALA A 922 -5.73 -8.70 3.04
C ALA A 922 -5.57 -9.35 4.43
N PHE A 923 -6.65 -9.89 4.97
CA PHE A 923 -6.65 -10.61 6.25
C PHE A 923 -5.68 -11.82 6.27
N GLY A 924 -5.44 -12.47 5.14
CA GLY A 924 -4.51 -13.61 5.04
C GLY A 924 -3.03 -13.21 4.98
N ASP A 925 -2.74 -11.93 4.74
CA ASP A 925 -1.38 -11.42 4.57
C ASP A 925 -0.76 -10.93 5.89
N ILE A 926 -1.56 -10.72 6.94
CA ILE A 926 -1.05 -10.26 8.24
C ILE A 926 -0.18 -11.34 8.92
N PRO A 927 0.75 -10.97 9.82
CA PRO A 927 1.46 -11.94 10.64
C PRO A 927 0.50 -12.82 11.44
N LYS A 928 0.72 -14.14 11.41
CA LYS A 928 -0.10 -15.08 12.19
C LYS A 928 -0.04 -14.80 13.69
N GLN A 929 1.11 -14.34 14.18
CA GLN A 929 1.28 -13.85 15.54
C GLN A 929 1.80 -12.42 15.51
N LEU A 930 1.04 -11.47 16.05
CA LEU A 930 1.42 -10.06 16.11
C LEU A 930 1.52 -9.59 17.56
N THR A 931 2.69 -9.11 17.97
CA THR A 931 2.87 -8.48 19.29
C THR A 931 3.23 -7.02 19.11
N VAL A 932 2.49 -6.13 19.76
CA VAL A 932 2.78 -4.68 19.79
C VAL A 932 2.94 -4.24 21.24
N SER A 933 4.10 -3.67 21.56
CA SER A 933 4.42 -3.10 22.88
C SER A 933 4.71 -1.62 22.74
N LEU A 934 4.06 -0.79 23.56
CA LEU A 934 4.43 0.60 23.74
C LEU A 934 5.50 0.69 24.84
N LEU A 935 6.63 1.33 24.54
CA LEU A 935 7.73 1.46 25.48
C LEU A 935 7.27 2.17 26.76
N ARG A 936 7.48 1.54 27.92
CA ARG A 936 7.05 2.06 29.22
C ARG A 936 7.99 3.16 29.71
N ASP A 937 7.49 4.07 30.54
CA ASP A 937 8.33 5.03 31.28
C ASP A 937 9.33 5.79 30.37
N ALA A 938 8.80 6.34 29.27
CA ALA A 938 9.57 7.07 28.25
C ALA A 938 8.98 8.47 27.95
N PRO A 939 8.72 9.33 28.95
CA PRO A 939 8.05 10.61 28.73
C PRO A 939 8.81 11.54 27.78
N ASN A 940 8.07 12.34 26.99
CA ASN A 940 8.62 13.34 26.07
C ASN A 940 8.24 14.77 26.49
N ASP A 941 9.17 15.53 27.08
CA ASP A 941 8.91 16.89 27.55
C ASP A 941 8.53 17.91 26.46
N LYS A 942 8.73 17.58 25.18
CA LYS A 942 8.53 18.50 24.04
C LYS A 942 7.12 18.52 23.45
N ALA A 943 6.22 17.67 23.93
CA ALA A 943 4.88 17.53 23.37
C ALA A 943 3.81 17.46 24.46
N ILE A 944 2.54 17.69 24.04
CA ILE A 944 1.39 17.72 24.94
C ILE A 944 1.31 16.43 25.77
N PHE A 945 1.19 16.60 27.10
CA PHE A 945 1.11 15.53 28.11
C PHE A 945 2.16 14.41 27.96
N ALA A 946 3.36 14.78 27.54
CA ALA A 946 4.49 13.88 27.36
C ALA A 946 4.33 12.76 26.33
N SER A 947 3.39 12.90 25.40
CA SER A 947 3.16 11.96 24.30
C SER A 947 4.20 12.08 23.16
N LYS A 948 4.21 11.13 22.22
CA LYS A 948 4.90 11.27 20.93
C LYS A 948 3.97 10.96 19.78
N ALA A 949 4.41 11.39 18.60
CA ALA A 949 3.73 11.17 17.35
C ALA A 949 3.95 9.73 16.85
N VAL A 950 2.88 9.08 16.40
CA VAL A 950 2.88 7.65 16.03
C VAL A 950 2.31 7.37 14.64
N GLY A 951 1.78 8.39 13.96
CA GLY A 951 1.13 8.22 12.65
C GLY A 951 2.05 7.55 11.65
N GLU A 952 3.12 8.20 11.23
CA GLU A 952 4.01 7.70 10.18
C GLU A 952 5.14 6.77 10.63
N PRO A 953 5.79 6.96 11.80
CA PRO A 953 7.00 6.22 12.17
C PRO A 953 6.92 4.68 12.05
N PRO A 954 5.82 4.00 12.44
CA PRO A 954 5.76 2.53 12.43
C PRO A 954 5.74 1.91 11.04
N LEU A 955 5.47 2.69 9.97
CA LEU A 955 5.37 2.14 8.61
C LEU A 955 6.67 1.49 8.16
N PHE A 956 7.82 2.10 8.45
CA PHE A 956 9.10 1.57 8.03
C PHE A 956 9.47 0.24 8.70
N LEU A 957 8.95 -0.02 9.91
CA LEU A 957 9.24 -1.25 10.65
C LEU A 957 8.81 -2.53 9.92
N ALA A 958 7.90 -2.42 8.96
CA ALA A 958 7.51 -3.52 8.08
C ALA A 958 8.63 -3.98 7.14
N SER A 959 9.68 -3.19 6.93
CA SER A 959 10.89 -3.63 6.23
C SER A 959 11.56 -4.82 6.92
N SER A 960 11.30 -5.05 8.23
CA SER A 960 11.70 -6.30 8.90
C SER A 960 11.17 -7.56 8.19
N ILE A 961 9.98 -7.52 7.59
CA ILE A 961 9.44 -8.63 6.77
C ILE A 961 10.24 -8.77 5.48
N PHE A 962 10.52 -7.66 4.79
CA PHE A 962 11.35 -7.68 3.58
C PHE A 962 12.72 -8.30 3.82
N TYR A 963 13.40 -7.90 4.91
CA TYR A 963 14.71 -8.45 5.22
C TYR A 963 14.64 -9.88 5.77
N ALA A 964 13.54 -10.29 6.40
CA ALA A 964 13.30 -11.69 6.72
C ALA A 964 13.09 -12.53 5.44
N ILE A 965 12.42 -11.98 4.41
CA ILE A 965 12.34 -12.62 3.08
C ILE A 965 13.73 -12.71 2.45
N LYS A 966 14.53 -11.62 2.51
CA LYS A 966 15.91 -11.60 2.00
C LYS A 966 16.77 -12.67 2.67
N ASP A 967 16.68 -12.81 4.00
CA ASP A 967 17.34 -13.84 4.80
C ASP A 967 16.94 -15.27 4.35
N ALA A 968 15.65 -15.52 4.17
CA ALA A 968 15.15 -16.81 3.67
C ALA A 968 15.66 -17.14 2.26
N ILE A 969 15.70 -16.16 1.35
CA ILE A 969 16.25 -16.32 0.00
C ILE A 969 17.74 -16.65 0.06
N MET A 970 18.51 -16.04 0.98
CA MET A 970 19.92 -16.35 1.14
C MET A 970 20.15 -17.79 1.57
N ALA A 971 19.35 -18.31 2.48
CA ALA A 971 19.41 -19.73 2.84
C ALA A 971 19.14 -20.63 1.62
N ALA A 972 18.19 -20.29 0.75
CA ALA A 972 17.92 -21.03 -0.49
C ALA A 972 19.08 -20.96 -1.50
N ARG A 973 19.72 -19.79 -1.61
CA ARG A 973 20.88 -19.54 -2.49
C ARG A 973 22.12 -20.28 -2.02
N ALA A 974 22.40 -20.27 -0.71
CA ALA A 974 23.54 -20.94 -0.12
C ALA A 974 23.53 -22.45 -0.40
N GLU A 975 22.37 -23.10 -0.26
CA GLU A 975 22.21 -24.52 -0.65
C GLU A 975 22.38 -24.79 -2.14
N SER A 976 22.22 -23.76 -2.96
CA SER A 976 22.45 -23.83 -4.41
C SER A 976 23.88 -23.43 -4.80
N GLY A 977 24.78 -23.28 -3.82
CA GLY A 977 26.18 -22.89 -4.01
C GLY A 977 26.38 -21.42 -4.36
N ILE A 978 25.39 -20.55 -4.10
CA ILE A 978 25.44 -19.12 -4.42
C ILE A 978 25.53 -18.33 -3.12
N THR A 979 26.63 -17.61 -2.92
CA THR A 979 26.89 -16.84 -1.69
C THR A 979 27.13 -15.36 -2.00
N GLY A 980 27.23 -14.55 -0.94
CA GLY A 980 27.51 -13.12 -1.02
C GLY A 980 26.25 -12.23 -1.13
N PRO A 981 26.43 -10.90 -1.05
CA PRO A 981 25.35 -9.93 -1.20
C PRO A 981 24.64 -10.07 -2.56
N PHE A 982 23.33 -9.81 -2.57
CA PHE A 982 22.56 -9.74 -3.80
C PHE A 982 21.51 -8.62 -3.71
N ARG A 983 21.20 -8.03 -4.86
CA ARG A 983 20.16 -7.02 -5.00
C ARG A 983 18.78 -7.68 -4.96
N LEU A 984 17.93 -7.16 -4.08
CA LEU A 984 16.50 -7.44 -4.04
C LEU A 984 15.81 -6.09 -3.99
N ASP A 985 14.94 -5.80 -4.95
CA ASP A 985 14.19 -4.55 -5.01
C ASP A 985 12.85 -4.67 -4.28
N SER A 986 12.32 -3.54 -3.82
CA SER A 986 10.98 -3.44 -3.24
C SER A 986 9.94 -3.13 -4.34
N PRO A 987 8.75 -3.77 -4.31
CA PRO A 987 8.33 -4.80 -3.36
C PRO A 987 8.98 -6.16 -3.64
N ALA A 988 9.31 -6.93 -2.59
CA ALA A 988 9.72 -8.34 -2.66
C ALA A 988 8.51 -9.24 -3.03
N SER A 989 7.98 -9.04 -4.22
CA SER A 989 6.85 -9.79 -4.76
C SER A 989 7.20 -11.26 -4.98
N ALA A 990 6.17 -12.10 -5.14
CA ALA A 990 6.37 -13.53 -5.39
C ALA A 990 7.25 -13.80 -6.63
N GLU A 991 7.17 -12.93 -7.65
CA GLU A 991 8.09 -12.96 -8.80
C GLU A 991 9.55 -12.82 -8.34
N ARG A 992 9.88 -11.74 -7.63
CA ARG A 992 11.26 -11.44 -7.22
C ARG A 992 11.80 -12.53 -6.28
N ILE A 993 10.98 -13.03 -5.35
CA ILE A 993 11.34 -14.13 -4.45
C ILE A 993 11.68 -15.39 -5.25
N ARG A 994 10.81 -15.80 -6.18
CA ARG A 994 10.99 -17.03 -6.96
C ARG A 994 12.25 -16.98 -7.81
N ILE A 995 12.48 -15.87 -8.50
CA ILE A 995 13.62 -15.69 -9.39
C ILE A 995 14.93 -15.63 -8.60
N ALA A 996 14.92 -15.04 -7.39
CA ALA A 996 16.11 -14.98 -6.54
C ALA A 996 16.51 -16.35 -5.95
N CYS A 997 15.55 -17.26 -5.75
CA CYS A 997 15.76 -18.66 -5.40
C CYS A 997 16.23 -19.49 -6.60
N SER A 998 17.43 -19.20 -7.10
CA SER A 998 17.98 -19.87 -8.28
C SER A 998 18.17 -21.37 -8.06
N ASP A 999 17.68 -22.17 -9.01
CA ASP A 999 17.69 -23.63 -8.97
C ASP A 999 17.81 -24.19 -10.40
N ARG A 1000 17.58 -25.50 -10.58
CA ARG A 1000 17.63 -26.13 -11.91
C ARG A 1000 16.49 -25.67 -12.84
N PHE A 1001 15.36 -25.24 -12.31
CA PHE A 1001 14.19 -24.83 -13.10
C PHE A 1001 14.34 -23.40 -13.61
N THR A 1002 14.86 -22.48 -12.78
CA THR A 1002 15.16 -21.10 -13.22
C THR A 1002 16.21 -21.10 -14.34
N LYS A 1003 17.23 -21.97 -14.26
CA LYS A 1003 18.26 -22.13 -15.30
C LYS A 1003 17.71 -22.57 -16.67
N LEU A 1004 16.58 -23.28 -16.70
CA LEU A 1004 15.91 -23.68 -17.94
C LEU A 1004 15.05 -22.57 -18.55
N CYS A 1005 14.77 -21.51 -17.78
CA CYS A 1005 13.95 -20.38 -18.19
C CYS A 1005 14.74 -19.08 -18.06
N PRO A 1006 15.82 -18.87 -18.84
CA PRO A 1006 16.60 -17.64 -18.74
C PRO A 1006 15.76 -16.41 -19.12
N PRO A 1007 16.05 -15.23 -18.54
CA PRO A 1007 15.42 -13.99 -18.96
C PRO A 1007 15.80 -13.64 -20.40
N ALA A 1008 14.91 -12.91 -21.09
CA ALA A 1008 15.20 -12.38 -22.40
C ALA A 1008 16.31 -11.32 -22.34
N GLU A 1009 17.12 -11.23 -23.39
CA GLU A 1009 18.20 -10.24 -23.48
C GLU A 1009 17.64 -8.81 -23.41
N PRO A 1010 18.11 -7.96 -22.47
CA PRO A 1010 17.65 -6.59 -22.37
C PRO A 1010 17.82 -5.81 -23.68
N GLY A 1011 16.83 -5.01 -24.05
CA GLY A 1011 16.87 -4.16 -25.27
C GLY A 1011 16.48 -4.87 -26.57
N THR A 1012 16.25 -6.20 -26.57
CA THR A 1012 15.83 -6.95 -27.78
C THR A 1012 14.32 -6.94 -28.03
N PHE A 1013 13.53 -6.42 -27.08
CA PHE A 1013 12.08 -6.39 -27.13
C PHE A 1013 11.53 -5.17 -26.39
N ARG A 1014 10.24 -4.87 -26.60
CA ARG A 1014 9.50 -3.87 -25.81
C ARG A 1014 8.69 -4.60 -24.74
N PRO A 1015 8.99 -4.42 -23.44
CA PRO A 1015 8.28 -5.12 -22.38
C PRO A 1015 6.83 -4.63 -22.26
N TRP A 1016 5.96 -5.49 -21.72
CA TRP A 1016 4.59 -5.12 -21.41
C TRP A 1016 4.52 -4.03 -20.32
N SER A 1017 5.40 -4.11 -19.32
CA SER A 1017 5.53 -3.14 -18.23
C SER A 1017 6.98 -2.75 -17.96
N VAL A 1018 7.19 -1.53 -17.46
CA VAL A 1018 8.50 -1.00 -17.04
C VAL A 1018 8.50 -0.67 -15.55
N GLN A 1019 9.67 -0.73 -14.92
CA GLN A 1019 9.89 -0.26 -13.55
C GLN A 1019 10.10 1.26 -13.61
N VAL A 1020 9.18 2.01 -12.99
CA VAL A 1020 9.13 3.48 -13.07
C VAL A 1020 9.86 4.18 -11.95
#